data_AF-A0A2E9DX15-F1
#
_entry.id   AF-A0A2E9DX15-F1
#
_cell.length_a   1.000
_cell.length_b   1.000
_cell.length_c   1.000
_cell.angle_alpha   90.00
_cell.angle_beta   90.00
_cell.angle_gamma   90.00
#
_symmetry.space_group_name_H-M   'P 1'
#
loop_
_entity.id
_entity.type
_entity.pdbx_description
1 polymer ?
#
loop_
_entity_poly.entity_id
_entity_poly.type
_entity_poly.pdbx_seq_one_letter_code
_entity_poly.pdbx_strand_id
1 'polypeptide(L)'
;MWKCLFVFVLFFSFQLNHSQSYNTVTFNGDVSVFNDAERKWVGNGTRYFITYDENYIYALANRNSSAFGTHDHFTIYFDTDPQSDVTTSGNGSTSGLNWDNNTPTLPIKADYRVAIRRNNSESWLHHYDGSSWVDQSVDYTEWVNDNNLFIRIPIADLGNPDAIYFVAYMSWGSGGSGGFFGADNAGYAISISGSTILGYYGGIGLLSSGATMWSNANTPILGSSTDPTVGGKYAKVALSSTNSNVDASSANFEIIEGGQLTIDKASSMTITGGNFKNYGSATMESDSNEFSSLIISGGSNTGSITYNRWINGVSSASPSSSDPGWDLVGSPMTNGTLTASNLATDGTNYAIQPYDNTDNTWNATTDGGTFTTTTGVGYSMAKTTAGTVGFTGVPNHKGEFNIALTENMSEGGSGDRWNLIANPYPAYIALNNAAKEASSATGSLLWYNAVSVDVLGYTDSEEGIWYWDGDSYETANNGSTALWAAPGQAFFVSSPVGGSTFSFRPGNLTTQASIVSGGSGTGDDFISGDMMEDNRGELFISLNQNDFERRTQVYFLEDAYDNLDSGYDTRTFPMNDNATSVFTRLVEGDQGVDLSIQSLAYSEMWDKVIPLGINALGGEEMTISISHRTTPADLNIYLEDTEEGTMTNLLDGDYVLTPASDLSGVGRFFIHMTADTMSNGEVSTSMLNAYKEIDASYITIEGLATQSNETKVSL
;
A
#
# COMPACT_ATOMS: atom_id res chain seq x y z
N MET A 1 24.63 -41.99 12.78
CA MET A 1 24.16 -42.22 11.40
C MET A 1 22.66 -42.46 11.46
N TRP A 2 21.87 -41.42 11.18
CA TRP A 2 20.49 -41.43 10.66
C TRP A 2 19.96 -39.98 10.83
N LYS A 3 19.96 -39.25 9.72
CA LYS A 3 19.34 -37.93 9.58
C LYS A 3 17.86 -38.17 9.25
N CYS A 4 16.94 -37.74 10.11
CA CYS A 4 15.54 -37.63 9.74
C CYS A 4 15.35 -36.31 8.99
N LEU A 5 15.17 -36.42 7.67
CA LEU A 5 14.80 -35.33 6.79
C LEU A 5 13.28 -35.14 6.91
N PHE A 6 12.83 -34.08 7.58
CA PHE A 6 11.43 -33.67 7.53
C PHE A 6 11.19 -32.95 6.20
N VAL A 7 10.62 -33.66 5.23
CA VAL A 7 10.13 -33.07 3.99
C VAL A 7 8.77 -32.45 4.29
N PHE A 8 8.71 -31.11 4.36
CA PHE A 8 7.45 -30.38 4.29
C PHE A 8 6.95 -30.45 2.84
N VAL A 9 6.03 -31.36 2.56
CA VAL A 9 5.27 -31.35 1.30
C VAL A 9 4.18 -30.30 1.45
N LEU A 10 4.45 -29.07 0.98
CA LEU A 10 3.38 -28.11 0.71
C LEU A 10 2.51 -28.68 -0.41
N PHE A 11 1.30 -29.13 -0.07
CA PHE A 11 0.26 -29.33 -1.06
C PHE A 11 -0.20 -27.95 -1.55
N PHE A 12 0.46 -27.41 -2.57
CA PHE A 12 -0.21 -26.46 -3.45
C PHE A 12 -1.26 -27.26 -4.21
N SER A 13 -2.50 -27.21 -3.75
CA SER A 13 -3.62 -27.51 -4.63
C SER A 13 -3.69 -26.38 -5.65
N PHE A 14 -2.97 -26.53 -6.76
CA PHE A 14 -3.42 -25.92 -8.00
C PHE A 14 -4.75 -26.56 -8.33
N GLN A 15 -5.85 -26.00 -7.81
CA GLN A 15 -7.09 -26.01 -8.58
C GLN A 15 -6.76 -25.18 -9.82
N LEU A 16 -6.28 -25.84 -10.88
CA LEU A 16 -6.46 -25.34 -12.23
C LEU A 16 -7.98 -25.31 -12.44
N ASN A 17 -8.62 -24.27 -11.92
CA ASN A 17 -9.93 -23.89 -12.40
C ASN A 17 -9.71 -23.61 -13.88
N HIS A 18 -10.31 -24.44 -14.72
CA HIS A 18 -10.37 -24.17 -16.14
C HIS A 18 -11.10 -22.83 -16.31
N SER A 19 -10.32 -21.74 -16.39
CA SER A 19 -10.83 -20.43 -16.73
C SER A 19 -11.44 -20.52 -18.13
N GLN A 20 -12.72 -20.20 -18.23
CA GLN A 20 -13.43 -19.89 -19.48
C GLN A 20 -14.34 -18.70 -19.21
N SER A 21 -14.64 -17.82 -20.16
CA SER A 21 -13.79 -17.22 -21.19
C SER A 21 -14.43 -15.88 -21.55
N TYR A 22 -13.63 -14.82 -21.60
CA TYR A 22 -13.93 -13.59 -22.31
C TYR A 22 -13.87 -13.83 -23.84
N ASN A 23 -14.52 -14.89 -24.34
CA ASN A 23 -14.58 -15.17 -25.76
C ASN A 23 -15.89 -14.61 -26.28
N THR A 24 -15.80 -13.70 -27.26
CA THR A 24 -16.91 -13.44 -28.16
C THR A 24 -17.33 -14.77 -28.77
N VAL A 25 -18.43 -15.34 -28.28
CA VAL A 25 -19.02 -16.53 -28.87
C VAL A 25 -19.45 -16.13 -30.27
N THR A 26 -18.94 -16.83 -31.29
CA THR A 26 -19.43 -16.63 -32.65
C THR A 26 -20.89 -17.10 -32.67
N PHE A 27 -21.82 -16.16 -32.64
CA PHE A 27 -23.25 -16.42 -32.59
C PHE A 27 -23.76 -16.92 -33.95
N ASN A 28 -23.51 -18.20 -34.24
CA ASN A 28 -23.84 -18.85 -35.53
C ASN A 28 -24.65 -20.15 -35.37
N GLY A 29 -25.14 -20.43 -34.16
CA GLY A 29 -25.92 -21.64 -33.88
C GLY A 29 -25.12 -22.92 -33.71
N ASP A 30 -23.79 -22.86 -33.72
CA ASP A 30 -22.91 -23.99 -33.40
C ASP A 30 -22.87 -24.19 -31.88
N VAL A 31 -23.25 -25.38 -31.42
CA VAL A 31 -23.26 -25.73 -29.99
C VAL A 31 -21.86 -26.01 -29.43
N SER A 32 -20.86 -26.21 -30.29
CA SER A 32 -19.47 -26.46 -29.89
C SER A 32 -18.74 -25.21 -29.41
N VAL A 33 -19.35 -24.03 -29.55
CA VAL A 33 -18.83 -22.77 -29.00
C VAL A 33 -18.89 -22.72 -27.48
N PHE A 34 -19.73 -23.56 -26.87
CA PHE A 34 -19.79 -23.74 -25.42
C PHE A 34 -18.96 -24.94 -25.00
N ASN A 35 -18.27 -24.81 -23.88
CA ASN A 35 -17.45 -25.88 -23.36
C ASN A 35 -18.25 -26.90 -22.54
N ASP A 36 -17.63 -28.05 -22.25
CA ASP A 36 -18.26 -29.13 -21.51
C ASP A 36 -18.56 -28.81 -20.03
N ALA A 37 -17.89 -27.81 -19.43
CA ALA A 37 -18.14 -27.32 -18.08
C ALA A 37 -19.35 -26.35 -17.99
N GLU A 38 -19.64 -25.60 -19.06
CA GLU A 38 -20.84 -24.76 -19.24
C GLU A 38 -22.10 -25.59 -19.49
N ARG A 39 -21.93 -26.86 -19.86
CA ARG A 39 -23.03 -27.76 -20.20
C ARG A 39 -23.63 -28.42 -18.96
N LYS A 40 -24.93 -28.23 -18.70
CA LYS A 40 -25.68 -29.06 -17.74
C LYS A 40 -26.81 -29.84 -18.38
N TRP A 41 -27.01 -31.06 -17.88
CA TRP A 41 -28.14 -31.89 -18.24
C TRP A 41 -29.30 -31.63 -17.28
N VAL A 42 -30.46 -31.26 -17.82
CA VAL A 42 -31.59 -30.75 -17.01
C VAL A 42 -32.83 -31.66 -17.06
N GLY A 43 -32.70 -32.82 -17.72
CA GLY A 43 -33.79 -33.79 -17.89
C GLY A 43 -34.50 -33.67 -19.24
N ASN A 44 -35.35 -34.64 -19.58
CA ASN A 44 -36.08 -34.71 -20.86
C ASN A 44 -35.21 -34.47 -22.11
N GLY A 45 -33.98 -34.99 -22.10
CA GLY A 45 -33.05 -34.86 -23.23
C GLY A 45 -32.54 -33.43 -23.51
N THR A 46 -32.80 -32.49 -22.60
CA THR A 46 -32.47 -31.06 -22.77
C THR A 46 -31.21 -30.69 -22.01
N ARG A 47 -30.42 -29.79 -22.60
CA ARG A 47 -29.19 -29.22 -22.05
C ARG A 47 -29.25 -27.70 -22.11
N TYR A 48 -28.78 -27.05 -21.06
CA TYR A 48 -28.61 -25.59 -21.06
C TYR A 48 -27.13 -25.21 -21.02
N PHE A 49 -26.84 -24.08 -21.65
CA PHE A 49 -25.55 -23.43 -21.67
C PHE A 49 -25.79 -21.93 -21.50
N ILE A 50 -25.08 -21.29 -20.57
CA ILE A 50 -25.14 -19.85 -20.39
C ILE A 50 -23.72 -19.33 -20.11
N THR A 51 -23.33 -18.28 -20.82
CA THR A 51 -22.04 -17.60 -20.67
C THR A 51 -22.22 -16.10 -20.93
N TYR A 52 -21.18 -15.29 -20.75
CA TYR A 52 -21.26 -13.84 -20.96
C TYR A 52 -19.90 -13.25 -21.34
N ASP A 53 -19.94 -12.05 -21.93
CA ASP A 53 -18.79 -11.17 -22.12
C ASP A 53 -19.12 -9.76 -21.57
N GLU A 54 -18.27 -8.78 -21.86
CA GLU A 54 -18.44 -7.40 -21.42
C GLU A 54 -19.79 -6.76 -21.84
N ASN A 55 -20.37 -7.22 -22.95
CA ASN A 55 -21.52 -6.58 -23.59
C ASN A 55 -22.77 -7.46 -23.63
N TYR A 56 -22.62 -8.78 -23.60
CA TYR A 56 -23.71 -9.71 -23.87
C TYR A 56 -23.75 -10.91 -22.92
N ILE A 57 -24.96 -11.36 -22.64
CA ILE A 57 -25.25 -12.69 -22.09
C ILE A 57 -25.68 -13.60 -23.24
N TYR A 58 -25.15 -14.81 -23.27
CA TYR A 58 -25.44 -15.84 -24.26
C TYR A 58 -26.12 -17.01 -23.57
N ALA A 59 -27.28 -17.44 -24.07
CA ALA A 59 -28.01 -18.55 -23.48
C ALA A 59 -28.60 -19.49 -24.53
N LEU A 60 -28.31 -20.78 -24.39
CA LEU A 60 -28.72 -21.84 -25.32
C LEU A 60 -29.45 -22.96 -24.59
N ALA A 61 -30.60 -23.37 -25.13
CA ALA A 61 -31.20 -24.68 -24.86
C ALA A 61 -31.02 -25.62 -26.07
N ASN A 62 -30.51 -26.82 -25.82
CA ASN A 62 -30.22 -27.82 -26.84
C ASN A 62 -30.87 -29.19 -26.52
N ARG A 63 -31.31 -29.91 -27.56
CA ARG A 63 -31.75 -31.31 -27.48
C ARG A 63 -30.97 -32.20 -28.46
N ASN A 64 -30.51 -33.35 -27.97
CA ASN A 64 -29.73 -34.29 -28.78
C ASN A 64 -30.54 -35.23 -29.69
N SER A 65 -31.77 -35.57 -29.31
CA SER A 65 -32.48 -36.73 -29.89
C SER A 65 -33.93 -36.46 -30.26
N SER A 66 -34.43 -35.23 -30.04
CA SER A 66 -35.79 -34.82 -30.41
C SER A 66 -35.83 -33.32 -30.66
N ALA A 67 -36.75 -32.91 -31.55
CA ALA A 67 -36.97 -31.49 -31.80
C ALA A 67 -37.70 -30.83 -30.62
N PHE A 68 -37.47 -29.53 -30.41
CA PHE A 68 -38.37 -28.70 -29.63
C PHE A 68 -39.70 -28.55 -30.37
N GLY A 69 -40.80 -28.67 -29.62
CA GLY A 69 -42.13 -28.34 -30.13
C GLY A 69 -42.20 -26.88 -30.54
N THR A 70 -43.12 -26.54 -31.44
CA THR A 70 -43.29 -25.14 -31.90
C THR A 70 -43.64 -24.20 -30.76
N HIS A 71 -44.27 -24.70 -29.70
CA HIS A 71 -44.65 -23.94 -28.51
C HIS A 71 -43.80 -24.26 -27.28
N ASP A 72 -42.68 -24.95 -27.44
CA ASP A 72 -41.69 -25.10 -26.38
C ASP A 72 -40.90 -23.79 -26.29
N HIS A 73 -40.91 -23.15 -25.12
CA HIS A 73 -40.17 -21.92 -24.85
C HIS A 73 -39.00 -22.22 -23.91
N PHE A 74 -37.82 -21.73 -24.26
CA PHE A 74 -36.74 -21.58 -23.29
C PHE A 74 -36.93 -20.20 -22.63
N THR A 75 -37.17 -20.19 -21.32
CA THR A 75 -37.43 -18.97 -20.54
C THR A 75 -36.32 -18.78 -19.52
N ILE A 76 -35.84 -17.55 -19.39
CA ILE A 76 -34.86 -17.11 -18.40
C ILE A 76 -35.43 -15.88 -17.68
N TYR A 77 -35.37 -15.89 -16.36
CA TYR A 77 -35.62 -14.71 -15.55
C TYR A 77 -34.31 -14.24 -14.94
N PHE A 78 -34.07 -12.94 -14.96
CA PHE A 78 -32.92 -12.28 -14.37
C PHE A 78 -33.38 -11.37 -13.23
N ASP A 79 -32.73 -11.50 -12.09
CA ASP A 79 -32.69 -10.48 -11.03
C ASP A 79 -31.35 -9.75 -11.21
N THR A 80 -31.45 -8.46 -11.46
CA THR A 80 -30.37 -7.55 -11.87
C THR A 80 -29.96 -6.60 -10.76
N ASP A 81 -30.64 -6.64 -9.62
CA ASP A 81 -30.34 -5.87 -8.42
C ASP A 81 -30.20 -6.76 -7.17
N PRO A 82 -29.42 -7.86 -7.23
CA PRO A 82 -29.48 -8.93 -6.24
C PRO A 82 -29.17 -8.44 -4.83
N GLN A 83 -29.99 -8.91 -3.89
CA GLN A 83 -29.92 -8.59 -2.46
C GLN A 83 -29.64 -9.84 -1.61
N SER A 84 -29.24 -9.62 -0.35
CA SER A 84 -28.97 -10.70 0.61
C SER A 84 -30.20 -11.58 0.92
N ASP A 85 -31.42 -11.03 0.80
CA ASP A 85 -32.66 -11.81 0.73
C ASP A 85 -33.24 -11.77 -0.68
N VAL A 86 -32.99 -12.84 -1.42
CA VAL A 86 -33.34 -12.98 -2.84
C VAL A 86 -34.85 -13.03 -3.12
N THR A 87 -35.71 -13.14 -2.10
CA THR A 87 -37.17 -13.26 -2.29
C THR A 87 -37.97 -12.07 -1.77
N THR A 88 -37.43 -11.32 -0.81
CA THR A 88 -38.16 -10.23 -0.16
C THR A 88 -37.60 -8.84 -0.48
N SER A 89 -36.36 -8.75 -0.94
CA SER A 89 -35.65 -7.49 -1.23
C SER A 89 -35.31 -7.38 -2.73
N GLY A 90 -35.13 -6.17 -3.26
CA GLY A 90 -34.94 -5.90 -4.69
C GLY A 90 -36.21 -5.39 -5.38
N ASN A 91 -36.08 -4.86 -6.60
CA ASN A 91 -37.19 -4.20 -7.30
C ASN A 91 -38.08 -5.16 -8.13
N GLY A 92 -37.61 -6.37 -8.40
CA GLY A 92 -38.32 -7.34 -9.23
C GLY A 92 -39.54 -8.02 -8.59
N SER A 93 -39.96 -9.14 -9.17
CA SER A 93 -41.13 -9.92 -8.74
C SER A 93 -40.81 -11.41 -8.58
N THR A 94 -41.29 -12.02 -7.50
CA THR A 94 -41.32 -13.49 -7.36
C THR A 94 -42.49 -14.13 -8.12
N SER A 95 -43.39 -13.33 -8.70
CA SER A 95 -44.42 -13.82 -9.61
C SER A 95 -44.01 -13.49 -11.04
N GLY A 96 -43.65 -14.50 -11.82
CA GLY A 96 -43.29 -14.29 -13.21
C GLY A 96 -44.50 -13.96 -14.10
N LEU A 97 -44.26 -13.73 -15.38
CA LEU A 97 -45.30 -13.39 -16.34
C LEU A 97 -46.24 -14.59 -16.55
N ASN A 98 -47.56 -14.34 -16.51
CA ASN A 98 -48.53 -15.34 -16.94
C ASN A 98 -48.34 -15.61 -18.43
N TRP A 99 -47.96 -16.83 -18.76
CA TRP A 99 -47.74 -17.26 -20.13
C TRP A 99 -48.25 -18.68 -20.30
N ASP A 100 -48.94 -18.96 -21.41
CA ASP A 100 -49.54 -20.27 -21.67
C ASP A 100 -50.40 -20.81 -20.51
N ASN A 101 -51.21 -19.92 -19.92
CA ASN A 101 -52.06 -20.17 -18.75
C ASN A 101 -51.32 -20.59 -17.46
N ASN A 102 -50.01 -20.34 -17.38
CA ASN A 102 -49.21 -20.61 -16.19
C ASN A 102 -48.50 -19.36 -15.73
N THR A 103 -48.59 -19.07 -14.42
CA THR A 103 -47.80 -18.02 -13.77
C THR A 103 -46.77 -18.71 -12.88
N PRO A 104 -45.46 -18.65 -13.23
CA PRO A 104 -44.44 -19.27 -12.40
C PRO A 104 -44.25 -18.48 -11.10
N THR A 105 -44.12 -19.19 -9.98
CA THR A 105 -43.59 -18.61 -8.74
C THR A 105 -42.09 -18.81 -8.75
N LEU A 106 -41.34 -17.72 -8.75
CA LEU A 106 -39.89 -17.68 -8.89
C LEU A 106 -39.20 -17.71 -7.52
N PRO A 107 -37.98 -18.27 -7.45
CA PRO A 107 -37.16 -18.30 -6.24
C PRO A 107 -36.30 -17.05 -6.06
N ILE A 108 -36.45 -16.06 -6.94
CA ILE A 108 -35.75 -14.77 -6.97
C ILE A 108 -36.75 -13.64 -7.30
N LYS A 109 -36.45 -12.39 -6.93
CA LYS A 109 -37.20 -11.21 -7.39
C LYS A 109 -36.70 -10.77 -8.77
N ALA A 110 -37.18 -11.44 -9.82
CA ALA A 110 -36.71 -11.14 -11.17
C ALA A 110 -37.22 -9.78 -11.68
N ASP A 111 -36.31 -9.01 -12.27
CA ASP A 111 -36.60 -7.74 -12.96
C ASP A 111 -36.88 -7.96 -14.44
N TYR A 112 -36.19 -8.93 -15.06
CA TYR A 112 -36.29 -9.18 -16.50
C TYR A 112 -36.66 -10.63 -16.80
N ARG A 113 -37.34 -10.83 -17.93
CA ARG A 113 -37.67 -12.14 -18.49
C ARG A 113 -37.34 -12.18 -19.97
N VAL A 114 -36.51 -13.14 -20.35
CA VAL A 114 -36.29 -13.53 -21.75
C VAL A 114 -37.01 -14.83 -22.04
N ALA A 115 -37.70 -14.91 -23.17
CA ALA A 115 -38.25 -16.16 -23.68
C ALA A 115 -37.98 -16.30 -25.18
N ILE A 116 -37.64 -17.49 -25.62
CA ILE A 116 -37.37 -17.82 -27.03
C ILE A 116 -38.03 -19.14 -27.41
N ARG A 117 -38.60 -19.23 -28.62
CA ARG A 117 -39.23 -20.45 -29.14
C ARG A 117 -38.98 -20.66 -30.62
N ARG A 118 -39.37 -21.85 -31.10
CA ARG A 118 -39.25 -22.24 -32.51
C ARG A 118 -40.29 -21.65 -33.44
N ASN A 119 -41.53 -21.47 -32.99
CA ASN A 119 -42.59 -20.96 -33.87
C ASN A 119 -42.21 -19.58 -34.44
N ASN A 120 -41.90 -19.52 -35.74
CA ASN A 120 -41.37 -18.35 -36.44
C ASN A 120 -40.10 -17.73 -35.82
N SER A 121 -39.32 -18.50 -35.04
CA SER A 121 -38.16 -18.00 -34.30
C SER A 121 -38.51 -16.78 -33.45
N GLU A 122 -39.60 -16.82 -32.70
CA GLU A 122 -40.02 -15.69 -31.88
C GLU A 122 -39.26 -15.67 -30.54
N SER A 123 -38.89 -14.47 -30.11
CA SER A 123 -38.41 -14.20 -28.77
C SER A 123 -38.98 -12.91 -28.21
N TRP A 124 -38.83 -12.74 -26.89
CA TRP A 124 -39.36 -11.61 -26.13
C TRP A 124 -38.46 -11.29 -24.95
N LEU A 125 -38.23 -10.00 -24.71
CA LEU A 125 -37.75 -9.49 -23.44
C LEU A 125 -38.89 -8.71 -22.77
N HIS A 126 -39.10 -8.96 -21.49
CA HIS A 126 -40.02 -8.19 -20.67
C HIS A 126 -39.25 -7.65 -19.46
N HIS A 127 -39.64 -6.46 -18.99
CA HIS A 127 -39.19 -5.93 -17.70
C HIS A 127 -40.37 -5.82 -16.74
N TYR A 128 -40.10 -5.94 -15.45
CA TYR A 128 -41.07 -5.71 -14.40
C TYR A 128 -41.01 -4.23 -13.99
N ASP A 129 -42.13 -3.51 -14.16
CA ASP A 129 -42.19 -2.05 -13.90
C ASP A 129 -42.49 -1.68 -12.44
N GLY A 130 -42.47 -2.67 -11.54
CA GLY A 130 -42.89 -2.54 -10.15
C GLY A 130 -44.34 -3.01 -9.90
N SER A 131 -45.14 -3.16 -10.95
CA SER A 131 -46.55 -3.60 -10.85
C SER A 131 -46.92 -4.75 -11.80
N SER A 132 -46.31 -4.78 -12.99
CA SER A 132 -46.62 -5.75 -14.03
C SER A 132 -45.41 -6.02 -14.93
N TRP A 133 -45.46 -7.13 -15.65
CA TRP A 133 -44.49 -7.46 -16.69
C TRP A 133 -44.91 -6.78 -17.99
N VAL A 134 -44.02 -5.97 -18.56
CA VAL A 134 -44.27 -5.21 -19.80
C VAL A 134 -43.22 -5.54 -20.86
N ASP A 135 -43.62 -5.49 -22.12
CA ASP A 135 -42.72 -5.75 -23.25
C ASP A 135 -41.62 -4.69 -23.32
N GLN A 136 -40.38 -5.12 -23.55
CA GLN A 136 -39.25 -4.24 -23.79
C GLN A 136 -38.79 -4.37 -25.24
N SER A 137 -38.60 -3.23 -25.90
CA SER A 137 -37.98 -3.19 -27.23
C SER A 137 -36.48 -3.40 -27.08
N VAL A 138 -35.92 -4.34 -27.83
CA VAL A 138 -34.52 -4.75 -27.71
C VAL A 138 -33.94 -5.20 -29.03
N ASP A 139 -32.62 -5.15 -29.12
CA ASP A 139 -31.83 -5.59 -30.28
C ASP A 139 -31.03 -6.85 -29.94
N TYR A 140 -31.73 -7.90 -29.48
CA TYR A 140 -31.11 -9.22 -29.28
C TYR A 140 -30.95 -9.95 -30.61
N THR A 141 -30.05 -10.93 -30.64
CA THR A 141 -29.87 -11.81 -31.79
C THR A 141 -30.23 -13.23 -31.38
N GLU A 142 -30.95 -13.93 -32.25
CA GLU A 142 -31.44 -15.28 -31.99
C GLU A 142 -31.06 -16.25 -33.10
N TRP A 143 -30.85 -17.51 -32.72
CA TRP A 143 -30.64 -18.61 -33.65
C TRP A 143 -31.47 -19.80 -33.22
N VAL A 144 -32.47 -20.14 -34.03
CA VAL A 144 -33.43 -21.18 -33.70
C VAL A 144 -33.47 -22.24 -34.80
N ASN A 145 -33.36 -23.50 -34.40
CA ASN A 145 -33.62 -24.65 -35.26
C ASN A 145 -34.35 -25.75 -34.48
N ASP A 146 -34.55 -26.90 -35.12
CA ASP A 146 -35.27 -28.03 -34.51
C ASP A 146 -34.74 -28.41 -33.13
N ASN A 147 -33.43 -28.30 -32.91
CA ASN A 147 -32.74 -28.81 -31.72
C ASN A 147 -32.13 -27.72 -30.83
N ASN A 148 -32.19 -26.44 -31.23
CA ASN A 148 -31.49 -25.35 -30.58
C ASN A 148 -32.37 -24.12 -30.47
N LEU A 149 -32.42 -23.55 -29.27
CA LEU A 149 -32.97 -22.24 -28.97
C LEU A 149 -31.84 -21.40 -28.38
N PHE A 150 -31.19 -20.57 -29.21
CA PHE A 150 -30.03 -19.77 -28.82
C PHE A 150 -30.37 -18.28 -28.88
N ILE A 151 -30.07 -17.54 -27.81
CA ILE A 151 -30.26 -16.09 -27.73
C ILE A 151 -29.01 -15.39 -27.19
N ARG A 152 -28.73 -14.20 -27.72
CA ARG A 152 -27.72 -13.25 -27.25
C ARG A 152 -28.41 -11.97 -26.82
N ILE A 153 -28.26 -11.62 -25.54
CA ILE A 153 -28.96 -10.52 -24.87
C ILE A 153 -27.95 -9.42 -24.54
N PRO A 154 -28.14 -8.18 -24.98
CA PRO A 154 -27.30 -7.06 -24.56
C PRO A 154 -27.44 -6.79 -23.06
N ILE A 155 -26.32 -6.66 -22.34
CA ILE A 155 -26.31 -6.33 -20.90
C ILE A 155 -26.93 -4.94 -20.65
N ALA A 156 -26.75 -4.01 -21.61
CA ALA A 156 -27.37 -2.68 -21.56
C ALA A 156 -28.91 -2.74 -21.56
N ASP A 157 -29.50 -3.74 -22.23
CA ASP A 157 -30.95 -3.93 -22.25
C ASP A 157 -31.46 -4.53 -20.93
N LEU A 158 -30.57 -5.05 -20.08
CA LEU A 158 -30.88 -5.47 -18.70
C LEU A 158 -30.61 -4.35 -17.68
N GLY A 159 -30.34 -3.13 -18.13
CA GLY A 159 -30.10 -1.97 -17.27
C GLY A 159 -28.66 -1.81 -16.79
N ASN A 160 -27.68 -2.48 -17.44
CA ASN A 160 -26.26 -2.51 -17.04
C ASN A 160 -26.02 -2.99 -15.59
N PRO A 161 -26.50 -4.18 -15.22
CA PRO A 161 -26.29 -4.71 -13.88
C PRO A 161 -24.80 -4.99 -13.60
N ASP A 162 -24.36 -4.66 -12.39
CA ASP A 162 -23.05 -5.09 -11.87
C ASP A 162 -23.04 -6.60 -11.54
N ALA A 163 -24.22 -7.18 -11.30
CA ALA A 163 -24.39 -8.59 -10.93
C ALA A 163 -25.76 -9.13 -11.33
N ILE A 164 -25.86 -10.43 -11.54
CA ILE A 164 -27.15 -11.08 -11.83
C ILE A 164 -27.37 -12.36 -11.03
N TYR A 165 -28.62 -12.57 -10.63
CA TYR A 165 -29.21 -13.87 -10.39
C TYR A 165 -30.03 -14.29 -11.60
N PHE A 166 -30.06 -15.59 -11.91
CA PHE A 166 -30.98 -16.07 -12.91
C PHE A 166 -31.59 -17.43 -12.59
N VAL A 167 -32.73 -17.68 -13.21
CA VAL A 167 -33.42 -18.96 -13.24
C VAL A 167 -33.91 -19.21 -14.66
N ALA A 168 -33.71 -20.42 -15.15
CA ALA A 168 -33.98 -20.79 -16.54
C ALA A 168 -34.66 -22.15 -16.59
N TYR A 169 -35.63 -22.30 -17.48
CA TYR A 169 -36.41 -23.53 -17.60
C TYR A 169 -37.08 -23.62 -18.99
N MET A 170 -37.60 -24.80 -19.33
CA MET A 170 -38.49 -24.94 -20.49
C MET A 170 -39.95 -24.85 -20.06
N SER A 171 -40.78 -24.18 -20.85
CA SER A 171 -42.23 -24.25 -20.74
C SER A 171 -42.86 -24.63 -22.07
N TRP A 172 -44.12 -25.08 -22.03
CA TRP A 172 -44.92 -25.34 -23.22
C TRP A 172 -46.33 -24.83 -23.04
N GLY A 173 -46.98 -24.50 -24.16
CA GLY A 173 -48.38 -24.14 -24.21
C GLY A 173 -49.03 -24.62 -25.50
N SER A 174 -50.10 -25.41 -25.39
CA SER A 174 -50.91 -25.77 -26.55
C SER A 174 -52.37 -25.96 -26.16
N GLY A 175 -53.29 -25.31 -26.89
CA GLY A 175 -54.73 -25.59 -26.77
C GLY A 175 -55.33 -25.27 -25.40
N GLY A 176 -54.83 -24.24 -24.71
CA GLY A 176 -55.34 -23.81 -23.40
C GLY A 176 -54.78 -24.60 -22.20
N SER A 177 -53.87 -25.54 -22.45
CA SER A 177 -53.05 -26.20 -21.41
C SER A 177 -51.59 -25.82 -21.61
N GLY A 178 -50.84 -25.77 -20.51
CA GLY A 178 -49.41 -25.53 -20.53
C GLY A 178 -48.77 -26.05 -19.26
N GLY A 179 -47.44 -26.07 -19.23
CA GLY A 179 -46.70 -26.42 -18.04
C GLY A 179 -45.21 -26.20 -18.22
N PHE A 180 -44.45 -26.65 -17.24
CA PHE A 180 -43.00 -26.50 -17.21
C PHE A 180 -42.32 -27.87 -17.28
N PHE A 181 -41.15 -27.93 -17.91
CA PHE A 181 -40.32 -29.14 -17.94
C PHE A 181 -38.83 -28.81 -18.00
N GLY A 182 -38.00 -29.83 -17.83
CA GLY A 182 -36.54 -29.69 -17.84
C GLY A 182 -35.96 -29.33 -16.47
N ALA A 183 -36.42 -30.02 -15.41
CA ALA A 183 -35.96 -29.81 -14.03
C ALA A 183 -35.58 -31.10 -13.26
N ASP A 184 -35.28 -32.19 -13.97
CA ASP A 184 -35.14 -33.52 -13.36
C ASP A 184 -33.71 -34.07 -13.55
N ASN A 185 -32.73 -33.43 -12.92
CA ASN A 185 -31.39 -33.99 -12.79
C ASN A 185 -30.81 -33.68 -11.40
N ALA A 186 -30.21 -34.68 -10.74
CA ALA A 186 -29.63 -34.53 -9.41
C ALA A 186 -28.48 -33.49 -9.33
N GLY A 187 -27.91 -33.08 -10.47
CA GLY A 187 -26.91 -32.02 -10.58
C GLY A 187 -27.45 -30.67 -11.06
N TYR A 188 -28.77 -30.52 -11.14
CA TYR A 188 -29.45 -29.29 -11.57
C TYR A 188 -30.10 -28.59 -10.37
N ALA A 189 -29.79 -27.31 -10.17
CA ALA A 189 -30.14 -26.57 -8.96
C ALA A 189 -31.63 -26.18 -8.85
N ILE A 190 -32.43 -26.45 -9.89
CA ILE A 190 -33.84 -26.07 -9.97
C ILE A 190 -34.73 -27.31 -9.94
N SER A 191 -35.81 -27.25 -9.18
CA SER A 191 -36.91 -28.22 -9.22
C SER A 191 -38.24 -27.51 -9.44
N ILE A 192 -39.22 -28.22 -10.02
CA ILE A 192 -40.52 -27.66 -10.39
C ILE A 192 -41.62 -28.47 -9.72
N SER A 193 -42.51 -27.78 -9.00
CA SER A 193 -43.68 -28.38 -8.36
C SER A 193 -44.92 -27.55 -8.69
N GLY A 194 -45.77 -28.05 -9.59
CA GLY A 194 -46.86 -27.27 -10.14
C GLY A 194 -46.32 -26.05 -10.91
N SER A 195 -46.70 -24.85 -10.50
CA SER A 195 -46.16 -23.59 -11.03
C SER A 195 -45.01 -23.01 -10.21
N THR A 196 -44.63 -23.65 -9.11
CA THR A 196 -43.53 -23.17 -8.26
C THR A 196 -42.20 -23.68 -8.76
N ILE A 197 -41.28 -22.76 -9.01
CA ILE A 197 -39.88 -23.01 -9.34
C ILE A 197 -39.07 -22.85 -8.05
N LEU A 198 -38.35 -23.90 -7.65
CA LEU A 198 -37.52 -23.92 -6.44
C LEU A 198 -36.05 -23.98 -6.82
N GLY A 199 -35.23 -23.09 -6.26
CA GLY A 199 -33.78 -23.02 -6.49
C GLY A 199 -33.38 -22.15 -7.69
N TYR A 200 -32.14 -21.67 -7.70
CA TYR A 200 -31.60 -20.77 -8.72
C TYR A 200 -30.12 -21.13 -8.99
N TYR A 201 -29.50 -20.51 -9.99
CA TYR A 201 -28.14 -20.88 -10.43
C TYR A 201 -27.00 -20.14 -9.72
N GLY A 202 -27.30 -19.42 -8.64
CA GLY A 202 -26.32 -18.56 -7.97
C GLY A 202 -26.11 -17.22 -8.67
N GLY A 203 -25.20 -16.41 -8.12
CA GLY A 203 -24.98 -15.02 -8.51
C GLY A 203 -23.56 -14.82 -9.03
N ILE A 204 -23.42 -13.92 -9.99
CA ILE A 204 -22.15 -13.62 -10.66
C ILE A 204 -22.01 -12.12 -10.88
N GLY A 205 -20.79 -11.60 -10.74
CA GLY A 205 -20.48 -10.23 -11.14
C GLY A 205 -20.23 -10.14 -12.64
N LEU A 206 -20.65 -9.06 -13.27
CA LEU A 206 -20.46 -8.83 -14.70
C LEU A 206 -19.29 -7.89 -15.01
N LEU A 207 -18.40 -7.68 -14.02
CA LEU A 207 -17.39 -6.61 -14.03
C LEU A 207 -15.98 -7.08 -14.35
N SER A 208 -15.66 -8.36 -14.13
CA SER A 208 -14.34 -8.92 -14.42
C SER A 208 -14.40 -10.15 -15.31
N SER A 209 -13.36 -10.28 -16.14
CA SER A 209 -13.24 -11.36 -17.11
C SER A 209 -12.96 -12.73 -16.49
N GLY A 210 -13.40 -13.81 -17.15
CA GLY A 210 -12.96 -15.18 -16.83
C GLY A 210 -13.69 -15.84 -15.66
N ALA A 211 -14.78 -15.22 -15.20
CA ALA A 211 -15.69 -15.79 -14.22
C ALA A 211 -16.58 -16.88 -14.83
N THR A 212 -17.03 -17.81 -14.00
CA THR A 212 -17.94 -18.87 -14.46
C THR A 212 -19.35 -18.61 -13.92
N MET A 213 -20.31 -18.37 -14.82
CA MET A 213 -21.75 -18.15 -14.51
C MET A 213 -22.40 -19.29 -13.72
N TRP A 214 -21.69 -20.40 -13.50
CA TRP A 214 -22.31 -21.66 -13.17
C TRP A 214 -21.74 -22.28 -11.89
N SER A 215 -21.91 -21.58 -10.77
CA SER A 215 -21.73 -22.18 -9.44
C SER A 215 -23.04 -22.83 -8.99
N ASN A 216 -23.02 -24.10 -8.56
CA ASN A 216 -24.23 -24.82 -8.11
C ASN A 216 -24.75 -24.35 -6.72
N ALA A 217 -24.51 -23.10 -6.33
CA ALA A 217 -24.72 -22.63 -4.96
C ALA A 217 -25.80 -21.56 -4.88
N ASN A 218 -26.89 -21.88 -4.17
CA ASN A 218 -27.91 -20.92 -3.72
C ASN A 218 -27.34 -19.99 -2.63
N THR A 219 -26.31 -19.20 -2.95
CA THR A 219 -25.74 -18.21 -2.02
C THR A 219 -26.12 -16.79 -2.44
N PRO A 220 -26.78 -16.02 -1.56
CA PRO A 220 -27.04 -14.59 -1.71
C PRO A 220 -25.77 -13.76 -1.95
N ILE A 221 -25.88 -12.71 -2.76
CA ILE A 221 -24.84 -11.72 -3.10
C ILE A 221 -25.46 -10.34 -2.95
N LEU A 222 -24.60 -9.36 -2.72
CA LEU A 222 -24.90 -7.95 -2.72
C LEU A 222 -24.38 -7.39 -4.04
N GLY A 223 -25.23 -6.69 -4.80
CA GLY A 223 -24.86 -6.09 -6.09
C GLY A 223 -23.67 -5.13 -5.99
N SER A 224 -23.91 -3.89 -5.59
CA SER A 224 -22.86 -2.87 -5.45
C SER A 224 -22.85 -2.26 -4.06
N SER A 225 -21.66 -2.03 -3.49
CA SER A 225 -21.51 -1.30 -2.23
C SER A 225 -20.35 -0.30 -2.27
N THR A 226 -20.57 0.86 -1.66
CA THR A 226 -19.52 1.84 -1.33
C THR A 226 -19.18 1.85 0.16
N ASP A 227 -19.91 1.08 0.96
CA ASP A 227 -19.69 0.88 2.39
C ASP A 227 -20.06 -0.58 2.74
N PRO A 228 -19.17 -1.54 2.43
CA PRO A 228 -19.45 -2.95 2.64
C PRO A 228 -19.70 -3.25 4.12
N THR A 229 -20.81 -3.92 4.41
CA THR A 229 -21.19 -4.35 5.76
C THR A 229 -20.76 -5.80 6.04
N VAL A 230 -21.10 -6.29 7.25
CA VAL A 230 -20.67 -7.57 7.81
C VAL A 230 -20.82 -8.77 6.87
N GLY A 231 -19.70 -9.45 6.56
CA GLY A 231 -19.67 -10.82 6.02
C GLY A 231 -20.40 -11.09 4.69
N GLY A 232 -20.46 -10.08 3.81
CA GLY A 232 -21.15 -10.18 2.52
C GLY A 232 -20.34 -10.81 1.38
N LYS A 233 -21.08 -11.30 0.37
CA LYS A 233 -20.57 -11.64 -0.96
C LYS A 233 -20.88 -10.47 -1.89
N TYR A 234 -19.90 -9.86 -2.52
CA TYR A 234 -20.09 -8.64 -3.30
C TYR A 234 -19.72 -8.86 -4.76
N ALA A 235 -20.56 -8.38 -5.66
CA ALA A 235 -20.19 -8.25 -7.07
C ALA A 235 -19.39 -6.97 -7.33
N LYS A 236 -19.66 -5.89 -6.59
CA LYS A 236 -18.88 -4.66 -6.69
C LYS A 236 -18.69 -4.01 -5.34
N VAL A 237 -17.44 -3.68 -5.04
CA VAL A 237 -17.08 -2.79 -3.94
C VAL A 237 -16.17 -1.70 -4.51
N ALA A 238 -16.57 -0.44 -4.37
CA ALA A 238 -15.77 0.71 -4.79
C ALA A 238 -15.68 1.69 -3.62
N LEU A 239 -14.48 1.83 -3.06
CA LEU A 239 -14.18 2.79 -1.99
C LEU A 239 -13.47 3.98 -2.61
N SER A 240 -14.00 5.19 -2.45
CA SER A 240 -13.37 6.42 -2.95
C SER A 240 -13.54 7.53 -1.92
N SER A 241 -12.43 8.07 -1.43
CA SER A 241 -12.36 9.01 -0.29
C SER A 241 -13.06 8.50 0.98
N THR A 242 -13.19 7.18 1.14
CA THR A 242 -13.90 6.55 2.26
C THR A 242 -12.99 5.72 3.16
N ASN A 243 -13.36 5.65 4.43
CA ASN A 243 -12.82 4.69 5.39
C ASN A 243 -13.90 3.66 5.72
N SER A 244 -13.73 2.42 5.26
CA SER A 244 -14.68 1.35 5.53
C SER A 244 -14.11 0.36 6.54
N ASN A 245 -14.87 0.12 7.61
CA ASN A 245 -14.57 -0.92 8.59
C ASN A 245 -15.60 -2.04 8.46
N VAL A 246 -15.15 -3.18 7.94
CA VAL A 246 -15.97 -4.36 7.71
C VAL A 246 -15.73 -5.37 8.83
N ASP A 247 -16.72 -5.55 9.70
CA ASP A 247 -16.70 -6.66 10.65
C ASP A 247 -17.10 -7.96 9.94
N ALA A 248 -16.16 -8.87 9.72
CA ALA A 248 -16.42 -10.18 9.12
C ALA A 248 -16.37 -11.33 10.15
N SER A 249 -16.51 -11.03 11.45
CA SER A 249 -16.45 -12.04 12.53
C SER A 249 -17.50 -13.16 12.42
N SER A 250 -18.63 -12.92 11.74
CA SER A 250 -19.71 -13.89 11.55
C SER A 250 -19.80 -14.52 10.15
N ALA A 251 -19.12 -13.97 9.14
CA ALA A 251 -19.05 -14.49 7.78
C ALA A 251 -17.89 -13.88 6.97
N ASN A 252 -17.44 -14.55 5.90
CA ASN A 252 -16.31 -14.08 5.08
C ASN A 252 -16.66 -12.80 4.31
N PHE A 253 -15.69 -11.90 4.13
CA PHE A 253 -15.78 -10.90 3.07
C PHE A 253 -15.34 -11.54 1.75
N GLU A 254 -16.23 -11.60 0.78
CA GLU A 254 -16.00 -12.31 -0.48
C GLU A 254 -16.32 -11.41 -1.67
N ILE A 255 -15.34 -11.18 -2.54
CA ILE A 255 -15.60 -10.72 -3.91
C ILE A 255 -15.86 -11.96 -4.75
N ILE A 256 -17.06 -12.05 -5.32
CA ILE A 256 -17.49 -13.22 -6.08
C ILE A 256 -16.78 -13.31 -7.44
N GLU A 257 -16.90 -14.46 -8.10
CA GLU A 257 -16.46 -14.59 -9.49
C GLU A 257 -17.11 -13.52 -10.37
N GLY A 258 -16.30 -12.88 -11.21
CA GLY A 258 -16.75 -11.80 -12.09
C GLY A 258 -17.03 -10.48 -11.36
N GLY A 259 -16.89 -10.46 -10.04
CA GLY A 259 -16.99 -9.25 -9.24
C GLY A 259 -15.71 -8.40 -9.29
N GLN A 260 -15.79 -7.22 -8.67
CA GLN A 260 -14.71 -6.24 -8.59
C GLN A 260 -14.63 -5.60 -7.20
N LEU A 261 -13.40 -5.44 -6.71
CA LEU A 261 -13.04 -4.56 -5.60
C LEU A 261 -12.06 -3.48 -6.09
N THR A 262 -12.35 -2.23 -5.78
CA THR A 262 -11.45 -1.11 -5.97
C THR A 262 -11.36 -0.31 -4.69
N ILE A 263 -10.15 -0.14 -4.16
CA ILE A 263 -9.82 0.78 -3.08
C ILE A 263 -9.02 1.91 -3.71
N ASP A 264 -9.68 3.05 -3.90
CA ASP A 264 -9.06 4.23 -4.49
C ASP A 264 -7.94 4.78 -3.60
N LYS A 265 -7.07 5.60 -4.18
CA LYS A 265 -6.04 6.32 -3.44
C LYS A 265 -6.67 7.11 -2.28
N ALA A 266 -5.90 7.33 -1.22
CA ALA A 266 -6.37 7.91 0.05
C ALA A 266 -7.50 7.14 0.79
N SER A 267 -8.02 6.04 0.26
CA SER A 267 -9.09 5.26 0.90
C SER A 267 -8.54 4.11 1.72
N SER A 268 -9.31 3.66 2.71
CA SER A 268 -8.90 2.54 3.55
C SER A 268 -10.01 1.54 3.83
N MET A 269 -9.61 0.28 3.94
CA MET A 269 -10.49 -0.81 4.33
C MET A 269 -9.86 -1.60 5.48
N THR A 270 -10.63 -1.86 6.53
CA THR A 270 -10.24 -2.81 7.58
C THR A 270 -11.25 -3.95 7.64
N ILE A 271 -10.77 -5.19 7.63
CA ILE A 271 -11.58 -6.39 7.83
C ILE A 271 -11.28 -6.93 9.24
N THR A 272 -12.21 -6.76 10.17
CA THR A 272 -11.98 -6.98 11.63
C THR A 272 -12.31 -8.40 12.12
N GLY A 273 -12.53 -9.36 11.21
CA GLY A 273 -12.77 -10.78 11.49
C GLY A 273 -12.97 -11.59 10.21
N GLY A 274 -13.18 -12.92 10.28
CA GLY A 274 -13.48 -13.76 9.11
C GLY A 274 -12.35 -13.86 8.07
N ASN A 275 -12.59 -14.54 6.94
CA ASN A 275 -11.60 -14.65 5.86
C ASN A 275 -11.83 -13.56 4.79
N PHE A 276 -10.76 -13.07 4.18
CA PHE A 276 -10.82 -12.30 2.94
C PHE A 276 -10.71 -13.22 1.73
N LYS A 277 -11.70 -13.18 0.83
CA LYS A 277 -11.72 -14.01 -0.37
C LYS A 277 -11.93 -13.15 -1.60
N ASN A 278 -10.98 -13.15 -2.51
CA ASN A 278 -11.16 -12.57 -3.83
C ASN A 278 -11.21 -13.65 -4.91
N TYR A 279 -12.39 -13.83 -5.51
CA TYR A 279 -12.58 -14.67 -6.71
C TYR A 279 -12.84 -13.83 -7.97
N GLY A 280 -12.91 -12.51 -7.85
CA GLY A 280 -13.02 -11.57 -8.95
C GLY A 280 -11.71 -10.79 -9.15
N SER A 281 -11.81 -9.56 -9.65
CA SER A 281 -10.69 -8.62 -9.72
C SER A 281 -10.63 -7.74 -8.48
N ALA A 282 -9.44 -7.51 -7.92
CA ALA A 282 -9.25 -6.57 -6.82
C ALA A 282 -8.07 -5.64 -7.12
N THR A 283 -8.29 -4.35 -6.92
CA THR A 283 -7.35 -3.26 -7.24
C THR A 283 -7.23 -2.30 -6.06
N MET A 284 -6.01 -1.85 -5.81
CA MET A 284 -5.67 -0.85 -4.81
C MET A 284 -4.82 0.21 -5.50
N GLU A 285 -5.21 1.48 -5.37
CA GLU A 285 -4.58 2.58 -6.11
C GLU A 285 -3.67 3.43 -5.22
N SER A 286 -2.69 4.09 -5.85
CA SER A 286 -1.90 5.16 -5.27
C SER A 286 -1.50 6.18 -6.33
N ASP A 287 -1.10 7.37 -5.90
CA ASP A 287 -0.39 8.35 -6.71
C ASP A 287 0.88 8.86 -5.99
N SER A 288 1.39 10.02 -6.40
CA SER A 288 2.62 10.60 -5.84
C SER A 288 2.56 10.80 -4.33
N ASN A 289 1.39 11.05 -3.75
CA ASN A 289 1.24 11.42 -2.35
C ASN A 289 0.11 10.71 -1.59
N GLU A 290 -0.76 9.99 -2.28
CA GLU A 290 -1.91 9.33 -1.68
C GLU A 290 -1.82 7.82 -1.90
N PHE A 291 -1.82 7.04 -0.82
CA PHE A 291 -1.79 5.57 -0.89
C PHE A 291 -3.03 4.95 -0.24
N SER A 292 -3.63 3.97 -0.92
CA SER A 292 -4.70 3.14 -0.35
C SER A 292 -4.18 2.16 0.69
N SER A 293 -5.03 1.75 1.64
CA SER A 293 -4.66 0.75 2.67
C SER A 293 -5.73 -0.29 2.93
N LEU A 294 -5.30 -1.52 3.21
CA LEU A 294 -6.12 -2.68 3.52
C LEU A 294 -5.51 -3.43 4.70
N ILE A 295 -6.20 -3.46 5.83
CA ILE A 295 -5.84 -4.30 6.98
C ILE A 295 -6.79 -5.49 7.06
N ILE A 296 -6.26 -6.70 6.97
CA ILE A 296 -7.03 -7.93 7.17
C ILE A 296 -6.64 -8.54 8.50
N SER A 297 -7.50 -8.39 9.52
CA SER A 297 -7.22 -8.78 10.91
C SER A 297 -7.72 -10.19 11.28
N GLY A 298 -8.49 -10.84 10.42
CA GLY A 298 -9.08 -12.16 10.67
C GLY A 298 -8.71 -13.19 9.61
N GLY A 299 -8.87 -14.47 9.98
CA GLY A 299 -8.96 -15.60 9.05
C GLY A 299 -7.75 -15.84 8.15
N SER A 300 -8.00 -16.43 6.99
CA SER A 300 -7.06 -16.60 5.88
C SER A 300 -7.40 -15.66 4.73
N ASN A 301 -6.39 -15.36 3.91
CA ASN A 301 -6.54 -14.59 2.70
C ASN A 301 -6.45 -15.53 1.49
N THR A 302 -7.41 -15.44 0.58
CA THR A 302 -7.36 -16.17 -0.70
C THR A 302 -7.66 -15.24 -1.85
N GLY A 303 -6.99 -15.46 -2.98
CA GLY A 303 -7.10 -14.60 -4.16
C GLY A 303 -6.03 -13.51 -4.18
N SER A 304 -5.72 -13.05 -5.39
CA SER A 304 -4.74 -11.99 -5.60
C SER A 304 -5.40 -10.62 -5.60
N ILE A 305 -4.63 -9.59 -5.24
CA ILE A 305 -4.94 -8.18 -5.43
C ILE A 305 -3.81 -7.59 -6.27
N THR A 306 -4.14 -6.65 -7.14
CA THR A 306 -3.16 -5.79 -7.81
C THR A 306 -3.06 -4.47 -7.04
N TYR A 307 -1.89 -4.18 -6.46
CA TYR A 307 -1.59 -2.88 -5.88
C TYR A 307 -0.86 -2.02 -6.90
N ASN A 308 -1.52 -1.00 -7.44
CA ASN A 308 -0.94 -0.03 -8.38
C ASN A 308 -0.13 1.00 -7.60
N ARG A 309 1.14 0.66 -7.35
CA ARG A 309 2.07 1.51 -6.58
C ARG A 309 2.65 2.59 -7.49
N TRP A 310 2.55 3.86 -7.09
CA TRP A 310 3.23 4.96 -7.77
C TRP A 310 4.73 4.75 -7.78
N ILE A 311 5.37 4.97 -8.93
CA ILE A 311 6.82 4.97 -9.12
C ILE A 311 7.18 6.22 -9.92
N ASN A 312 8.18 6.94 -9.45
CA ASN A 312 8.70 8.16 -10.06
C ASN A 312 9.40 7.90 -11.39
N GLY A 313 9.55 8.97 -12.16
CA GLY A 313 10.26 8.97 -13.42
C GLY A 313 11.77 9.04 -13.20
N VAL A 314 12.58 8.40 -14.05
CA VAL A 314 14.03 8.63 -14.07
C VAL A 314 14.27 10.13 -14.22
N SER A 315 15.08 10.68 -13.31
CA SER A 315 15.38 12.10 -13.29
C SER A 315 16.05 12.50 -14.60
N SER A 316 15.67 13.68 -15.10
CA SER A 316 16.26 14.26 -16.31
C SER A 316 17.67 14.81 -16.09
N ALA A 317 18.05 15.01 -14.82
CA ALA A 317 19.32 15.53 -14.35
C ALA A 317 19.74 14.85 -13.02
N SER A 318 20.28 15.62 -12.07
CA SER A 318 20.43 15.15 -10.69
C SER A 318 19.06 15.10 -10.02
N PRO A 319 18.78 14.10 -9.16
CA PRO A 319 17.56 14.07 -8.37
C PRO A 319 17.37 15.37 -7.58
N SER A 320 16.11 15.76 -7.39
CA SER A 320 15.67 16.88 -6.56
C SER A 320 14.24 16.61 -6.11
N SER A 321 13.74 17.35 -5.11
CA SER A 321 12.33 17.25 -4.69
C SER A 321 11.30 17.43 -5.83
N SER A 322 11.67 18.16 -6.90
CA SER A 322 10.80 18.38 -8.07
C SER A 322 10.98 17.36 -9.21
N ASP A 323 12.08 16.59 -9.20
CA ASP A 323 12.42 15.54 -10.16
C ASP A 323 13.11 14.38 -9.43
N PRO A 324 12.36 13.61 -8.61
CA PRO A 324 12.89 12.76 -7.54
C PRO A 324 13.67 11.53 -8.02
N GLY A 325 13.55 11.20 -9.30
CA GLY A 325 14.28 10.08 -9.89
C GLY A 325 13.78 8.72 -9.39
N TRP A 326 14.71 7.95 -8.83
CA TRP A 326 14.45 6.57 -8.41
C TRP A 326 13.74 6.52 -7.07
N ASP A 327 12.85 5.54 -6.88
CA ASP A 327 12.21 5.26 -5.60
C ASP A 327 12.74 3.99 -4.95
N LEU A 328 12.70 3.94 -3.62
CA LEU A 328 12.94 2.71 -2.87
C LEU A 328 11.59 2.04 -2.55
N VAL A 329 11.29 0.94 -3.25
CA VAL A 329 10.00 0.25 -3.21
C VAL A 329 10.17 -1.26 -3.14
N GLY A 330 9.33 -1.94 -2.38
CA GLY A 330 9.14 -3.38 -2.40
C GLY A 330 7.67 -3.74 -2.60
N SER A 331 7.36 -5.04 -2.47
CA SER A 331 6.00 -5.51 -2.67
C SER A 331 5.16 -5.43 -1.40
N PRO A 332 3.98 -4.77 -1.43
CA PRO A 332 2.99 -4.86 -0.35
C PRO A 332 2.22 -6.19 -0.33
N MET A 333 2.50 -7.09 -1.27
CA MET A 333 1.89 -8.41 -1.42
C MET A 333 2.92 -9.52 -1.12
N THR A 334 2.46 -10.68 -0.66
CA THR A 334 3.33 -11.85 -0.48
C THR A 334 3.86 -12.31 -1.83
N ASN A 335 5.18 -12.20 -2.03
CA ASN A 335 5.91 -12.50 -3.26
C ASN A 335 5.20 -11.90 -4.49
N GLY A 336 4.82 -10.62 -4.38
CA GLY A 336 4.11 -9.92 -5.43
C GLY A 336 4.88 -9.91 -6.74
N THR A 337 4.14 -9.99 -7.83
CA THR A 337 4.68 -10.00 -9.19
C THR A 337 4.38 -8.69 -9.90
N LEU A 338 5.31 -8.23 -10.72
CA LEU A 338 5.13 -7.08 -11.61
C LEU A 338 5.66 -7.42 -12.99
N THR A 339 5.37 -6.58 -13.98
CA THR A 339 5.96 -6.72 -15.32
C THR A 339 7.11 -5.73 -15.47
N ALA A 340 8.34 -6.24 -15.61
CA ALA A 340 9.54 -5.41 -15.61
C ALA A 340 9.59 -4.45 -16.82
N SER A 341 8.99 -4.82 -17.95
CA SER A 341 8.88 -3.93 -19.13
C SER A 341 8.01 -2.68 -18.92
N ASN A 342 7.35 -2.53 -17.77
CA ASN A 342 6.65 -1.30 -17.40
C ASN A 342 7.55 -0.25 -16.74
N LEU A 343 8.82 -0.60 -16.47
CA LEU A 343 9.84 0.25 -15.85
C LEU A 343 10.76 0.87 -16.91
N ALA A 344 11.58 1.84 -16.50
CA ALA A 344 12.62 2.40 -17.35
C ALA A 344 13.66 1.35 -17.73
N THR A 345 14.39 1.59 -18.82
CA THR A 345 15.48 0.72 -19.26
C THR A 345 16.76 1.47 -19.59
N ASP A 346 17.88 0.85 -19.30
CA ASP A 346 19.20 1.21 -19.84
C ASP A 346 19.83 -0.02 -20.50
N GLY A 347 19.88 -0.01 -21.84
CA GLY A 347 20.26 -1.17 -22.63
C GLY A 347 19.36 -2.38 -22.35
N THR A 348 19.91 -3.42 -21.74
CA THR A 348 19.17 -4.65 -21.36
C THR A 348 18.65 -4.63 -19.92
N ASN A 349 18.99 -3.61 -19.14
CA ASN A 349 18.67 -3.52 -17.73
C ASN A 349 17.32 -2.82 -17.56
N TYR A 350 16.41 -3.40 -16.80
CA TYR A 350 15.19 -2.72 -16.36
C TYR A 350 15.43 -2.09 -15.00
N ALA A 351 14.80 -0.94 -14.76
CA ALA A 351 14.94 -0.13 -13.56
C ALA A 351 14.20 -0.73 -12.36
N ILE A 352 14.66 -1.91 -11.94
CA ILE A 352 14.34 -2.59 -10.69
C ILE A 352 15.60 -3.32 -10.23
N GLN A 353 16.12 -2.91 -9.08
CA GLN A 353 17.43 -3.30 -8.58
C GLN A 353 17.36 -3.57 -7.07
N PRO A 354 17.50 -4.82 -6.59
CA PRO A 354 17.77 -5.05 -5.18
C PRO A 354 19.17 -4.56 -4.83
N TYR A 355 19.34 -4.18 -3.56
CA TYR A 355 20.64 -3.91 -2.97
C TYR A 355 21.31 -5.22 -2.54
N ASP A 356 22.57 -5.42 -2.94
CA ASP A 356 23.41 -6.52 -2.48
C ASP A 356 24.50 -5.98 -1.56
N ASN A 357 24.38 -6.29 -0.27
CA ASN A 357 25.34 -5.87 0.74
C ASN A 357 26.58 -6.76 0.84
N THR A 358 26.74 -7.76 -0.02
CA THR A 358 27.98 -8.54 -0.07
C THR A 358 29.11 -7.80 -0.79
N ASP A 359 28.76 -6.87 -1.68
CA ASP A 359 29.70 -6.06 -2.46
C ASP A 359 29.27 -4.61 -2.69
N ASN A 360 28.19 -4.18 -2.06
CA ASN A 360 27.61 -2.83 -2.11
C ASN A 360 27.14 -2.44 -3.52
N THR A 361 26.46 -3.36 -4.19
CA THR A 361 26.01 -3.18 -5.58
C THR A 361 24.49 -3.20 -5.73
N TRP A 362 24.03 -2.58 -6.83
CA TRP A 362 22.65 -2.59 -7.29
C TRP A 362 22.55 -3.46 -8.54
N ASN A 363 21.77 -4.55 -8.47
CA ASN A 363 21.78 -5.58 -9.51
C ASN A 363 20.51 -5.57 -10.36
N ALA A 364 20.54 -4.94 -11.53
CA ALA A 364 19.34 -4.81 -12.38
C ALA A 364 18.84 -6.14 -12.96
N THR A 365 17.51 -6.28 -13.06
CA THR A 365 16.93 -7.37 -13.85
C THR A 365 17.15 -7.14 -15.35
N THR A 366 17.35 -8.23 -16.09
CA THR A 366 17.50 -8.20 -17.56
C THR A 366 16.37 -8.90 -18.31
N ASP A 367 15.44 -9.51 -17.58
CA ASP A 367 14.19 -10.07 -18.13
C ASP A 367 13.08 -9.03 -18.03
N GLY A 368 12.44 -8.72 -19.16
CA GLY A 368 11.32 -7.77 -19.24
C GLY A 368 9.97 -8.36 -18.90
N GLY A 369 9.90 -9.68 -18.69
CA GLY A 369 8.67 -10.39 -18.36
C GLY A 369 8.20 -10.17 -16.92
N THR A 370 7.54 -11.19 -16.37
CA THR A 370 7.08 -11.17 -14.99
C THR A 370 8.25 -11.29 -14.03
N PHE A 371 8.44 -10.28 -13.19
CA PHE A 371 9.39 -10.27 -12.10
C PHE A 371 8.67 -10.59 -10.78
N THR A 372 9.14 -11.58 -10.04
CA THR A 372 8.64 -11.93 -8.71
C THR A 372 9.54 -11.30 -7.65
N THR A 373 8.98 -10.39 -6.87
CA THR A 373 9.67 -9.78 -5.73
C THR A 373 9.78 -10.76 -4.56
N THR A 374 10.76 -10.53 -3.69
CA THR A 374 10.86 -11.19 -2.40
C THR A 374 10.10 -10.36 -1.36
N THR A 375 9.19 -10.99 -0.61
CA THR A 375 8.42 -10.30 0.44
C THR A 375 9.35 -9.59 1.43
N GLY A 376 9.12 -8.31 1.69
CA GLY A 376 9.89 -7.51 2.65
C GLY A 376 11.26 -7.02 2.18
N VAL A 377 11.71 -7.39 0.98
CA VAL A 377 12.92 -6.84 0.35
C VAL A 377 12.55 -5.57 -0.40
N GLY A 378 13.37 -4.53 -0.27
CA GLY A 378 13.24 -3.32 -1.07
C GLY A 378 14.10 -3.34 -2.33
N TYR A 379 13.71 -2.53 -3.30
CA TYR A 379 14.33 -2.40 -4.59
C TYR A 379 14.38 -0.92 -4.96
N SER A 380 15.46 -0.49 -5.61
CA SER A 380 15.46 0.77 -6.34
C SER A 380 14.67 0.59 -7.63
N MET A 381 13.65 1.41 -7.87
CA MET A 381 12.78 1.35 -9.06
C MET A 381 12.57 2.72 -9.70
N ALA A 382 12.45 2.75 -11.03
CA ALA A 382 12.07 3.97 -11.75
C ALA A 382 11.31 3.66 -13.04
N LYS A 383 10.48 4.60 -13.49
CA LYS A 383 9.79 4.55 -14.79
C LYS A 383 10.39 5.56 -15.76
N THR A 384 10.15 5.39 -17.06
CA THR A 384 10.50 6.44 -18.05
C THR A 384 9.65 7.70 -17.84
N THR A 385 8.41 7.51 -17.38
CA THR A 385 7.49 8.58 -17.00
C THR A 385 6.78 8.11 -15.74
N ALA A 386 6.73 8.99 -14.74
CA ALA A 386 6.11 8.69 -13.45
C ALA A 386 4.68 8.16 -13.62
N GLY A 387 4.29 7.25 -12.73
CA GLY A 387 2.98 6.60 -12.76
C GLY A 387 3.01 5.27 -12.02
N THR A 388 1.94 4.50 -12.08
CA THR A 388 1.83 3.28 -11.28
C THR A 388 2.47 2.04 -11.93
N VAL A 389 2.91 1.10 -11.09
CA VAL A 389 3.31 -0.27 -11.43
C VAL A 389 2.47 -1.22 -10.56
N GLY A 390 1.77 -2.16 -11.20
CA GLY A 390 0.90 -3.11 -10.52
C GLY A 390 1.67 -4.28 -9.91
N PHE A 391 1.70 -4.35 -8.57
CA PHE A 391 2.18 -5.51 -7.82
C PHE A 391 1.00 -6.48 -7.57
N THR A 392 1.01 -7.62 -8.24
CA THR A 392 -0.04 -8.63 -8.14
C THR A 392 0.38 -9.79 -7.26
N GLY A 393 -0.38 -10.06 -6.19
CA GLY A 393 -0.10 -11.18 -5.29
C GLY A 393 -1.19 -11.33 -4.23
N VAL A 394 -1.03 -12.29 -3.32
CA VAL A 394 -1.94 -12.42 -2.17
C VAL A 394 -1.59 -11.31 -1.16
N PRO A 395 -2.58 -10.54 -0.66
CA PRO A 395 -2.32 -9.51 0.35
C PRO A 395 -1.83 -10.14 1.64
N ASN A 396 -0.78 -9.56 2.20
CA ASN A 396 -0.21 -10.04 3.44
C ASN A 396 -1.21 -9.81 4.59
N HIS A 397 -1.51 -10.86 5.35
CA HIS A 397 -2.44 -10.79 6.49
C HIS A 397 -1.83 -9.97 7.63
N LYS A 398 -2.64 -9.41 8.55
CA LYS A 398 -2.16 -8.78 9.80
C LYS A 398 -1.54 -9.83 10.74
N GLY A 399 -0.36 -10.32 10.38
CA GLY A 399 0.47 -11.25 11.14
C GLY A 399 1.83 -10.64 11.47
N GLU A 400 2.67 -11.40 12.15
CA GLU A 400 4.10 -11.07 12.26
C GLU A 400 4.82 -11.56 11.00
N PHE A 401 5.66 -10.70 10.42
CA PHE A 401 6.54 -11.06 9.31
C PHE A 401 7.98 -10.76 9.71
N ASN A 402 8.84 -11.77 9.57
CA ASN A 402 10.24 -11.69 9.98
C ASN A 402 11.14 -11.75 8.74
N ILE A 403 12.15 -10.88 8.69
CA ILE A 403 13.17 -10.83 7.64
C ILE A 403 14.56 -10.90 8.29
N ALA A 404 15.47 -11.64 7.67
CA ALA A 404 16.84 -11.70 8.15
C ALA A 404 17.60 -10.43 7.75
N LEU A 405 18.36 -9.86 8.69
CA LEU A 405 19.36 -8.84 8.40
C LEU A 405 20.72 -9.52 8.32
N THR A 406 21.45 -9.26 7.25
CA THR A 406 22.79 -9.79 7.06
C THR A 406 23.83 -8.72 7.32
N GLU A 407 24.92 -9.16 7.95
CA GLU A 407 26.14 -8.37 8.15
C GLU A 407 27.23 -9.06 7.32
N ASN A 408 27.67 -8.40 6.25
CA ASN A 408 28.62 -8.91 5.27
C ASN A 408 29.94 -8.12 5.26
N MET A 409 30.25 -7.43 6.37
CA MET A 409 31.54 -6.79 6.57
C MET A 409 32.59 -7.88 6.82
N SER A 410 33.38 -8.20 5.80
CA SER A 410 34.54 -9.08 5.96
C SER A 410 35.83 -8.29 5.93
N GLU A 411 36.82 -8.74 6.69
CA GLU A 411 38.13 -8.11 6.74
C GLU A 411 38.78 -8.14 5.34
N GLY A 412 38.83 -6.98 4.68
CA GLY A 412 39.31 -6.84 3.29
C GLY A 412 38.29 -7.16 2.18
N GLY A 413 37.01 -7.38 2.53
CA GLY A 413 35.91 -7.47 1.57
C GLY A 413 35.27 -6.13 1.26
N SER A 414 34.45 -6.08 0.20
CA SER A 414 33.72 -4.88 -0.23
C SER A 414 32.30 -4.77 0.32
N GLY A 415 31.82 -5.76 1.07
CA GLY A 415 30.46 -5.79 1.61
C GLY A 415 30.23 -4.88 2.81
N ASP A 416 28.97 -4.76 3.20
CA ASP A 416 28.51 -3.95 4.30
C ASP A 416 27.42 -4.60 5.17
N ARG A 417 26.83 -3.80 6.06
CA ARG A 417 25.79 -4.20 7.02
C ARG A 417 24.43 -3.58 6.70
N TRP A 418 24.32 -2.86 5.59
CA TRP A 418 23.11 -2.15 5.19
C TRP A 418 22.16 -3.11 4.51
N ASN A 419 20.90 -3.10 4.90
CA ASN A 419 19.88 -3.98 4.36
C ASN A 419 18.72 -3.11 3.88
N LEU A 420 18.40 -3.18 2.59
CA LEU A 420 17.24 -2.50 2.03
C LEU A 420 15.99 -3.37 2.22
N ILE A 421 15.13 -2.98 3.15
CA ILE A 421 13.88 -3.68 3.47
C ILE A 421 12.68 -2.82 3.13
N ALA A 422 11.53 -3.45 2.91
CA ALA A 422 10.30 -2.77 2.51
C ALA A 422 9.10 -3.19 3.35
N ASN A 423 8.15 -2.27 3.50
CA ASN A 423 6.85 -2.57 4.09
C ASN A 423 6.15 -3.71 3.32
N PRO A 424 5.98 -4.90 3.91
CA PRO A 424 5.45 -6.06 3.22
C PRO A 424 3.91 -6.16 3.27
N TYR A 425 3.22 -5.13 3.77
CA TYR A 425 1.77 -5.12 3.94
C TYR A 425 1.10 -4.13 2.99
N PRO A 426 -0.16 -4.38 2.59
CA PRO A 426 -0.97 -3.41 1.88
C PRO A 426 -1.54 -2.34 2.83
N ALA A 427 -0.83 -1.99 3.90
CA ALA A 427 -1.24 -1.02 4.91
C ALA A 427 -0.03 -0.20 5.39
N TYR A 428 -0.25 0.94 6.03
CA TYR A 428 0.82 1.76 6.57
C TYR A 428 1.44 1.11 7.81
N ILE A 429 2.73 1.36 8.04
CA ILE A 429 3.45 0.99 9.26
C ILE A 429 3.81 2.26 10.03
N ALA A 430 3.44 2.36 11.30
CA ALA A 430 3.98 3.36 12.22
C ALA A 430 5.45 3.04 12.54
N LEU A 431 6.36 3.88 12.05
CA LEU A 431 7.81 3.64 12.18
C LEU A 431 8.31 3.98 13.58
N ASN A 432 7.84 5.06 14.19
CA ASN A 432 8.25 5.51 15.53
C ASN A 432 7.07 5.71 16.49
N ASN A 433 7.38 6.10 17.74
CA ASN A 433 6.36 6.30 18.77
C ASN A 433 5.42 7.46 18.47
N ALA A 434 5.91 8.56 17.89
CA ALA A 434 5.08 9.68 17.48
C ALA A 434 4.02 9.26 16.44
N ALA A 435 4.40 8.46 15.44
CA ALA A 435 3.44 7.90 14.47
C ALA A 435 2.44 6.91 15.07
N LYS A 436 2.87 6.16 16.09
CA LYS A 436 1.97 5.27 16.83
C LYS A 436 0.90 6.08 17.57
N GLU A 437 1.28 7.16 18.27
CA GLU A 437 0.33 8.01 19.00
C GLU A 437 -0.59 8.81 18.06
N ALA A 438 -0.11 9.22 16.90
CA ALA A 438 -0.87 9.95 15.88
C ALA A 438 -1.72 9.05 14.96
N SER A 439 -1.89 7.75 15.28
CA SER A 439 -2.65 6.83 14.44
C SER A 439 -3.28 5.66 15.21
N SER A 440 -3.87 4.71 14.49
CA SER A 440 -4.52 3.51 15.04
C SER A 440 -3.54 2.37 15.35
N ALA A 441 -2.25 2.55 15.10
CA ALA A 441 -1.22 1.59 15.46
C ALA A 441 -1.15 1.42 16.98
N THR A 442 -0.80 0.22 17.43
CA THR A 442 -0.61 -0.11 18.85
C THR A 442 0.85 -0.37 19.22
N GLY A 443 1.77 -0.28 18.25
CA GLY A 443 3.20 -0.40 18.47
C GLY A 443 4.01 0.39 17.43
N SER A 444 5.24 0.73 17.80
CA SER A 444 6.24 1.40 16.96
C SER A 444 7.23 0.36 16.39
N LEU A 445 7.58 0.47 15.11
CA LEU A 445 8.50 -0.47 14.45
C LEU A 445 9.92 -0.34 15.03
N LEU A 446 10.42 0.89 15.14
CA LEU A 446 11.77 1.19 15.60
C LEU A 446 11.93 0.94 17.09
N TRP A 447 10.95 1.30 17.92
CA TRP A 447 11.02 1.03 19.36
C TRP A 447 11.14 -0.47 19.62
N TYR A 448 10.42 -1.29 18.86
CA TYR A 448 10.48 -2.73 19.03
C TYR A 448 11.84 -3.29 18.59
N ASN A 449 12.29 -2.96 17.38
CA ASN A 449 13.49 -3.58 16.81
C ASN A 449 14.80 -2.96 17.35
N ALA A 450 14.84 -1.68 17.71
CA ALA A 450 16.03 -1.02 18.29
C ALA A 450 16.07 -1.14 19.81
N VAL A 451 14.98 -0.82 20.52
CA VAL A 451 15.03 -0.66 21.98
C VAL A 451 14.56 -1.91 22.72
N SER A 452 13.45 -2.53 22.29
CA SER A 452 12.85 -3.64 23.05
C SER A 452 13.57 -4.97 22.87
N VAL A 453 14.03 -5.27 21.65
CA VAL A 453 14.71 -6.54 21.33
C VAL A 453 16.16 -6.33 20.93
N ASP A 454 16.53 -5.12 20.52
CA ASP A 454 17.89 -4.75 20.17
C ASP A 454 18.48 -5.66 19.07
N VAL A 455 17.88 -5.55 17.88
CA VAL A 455 18.22 -6.32 16.67
C VAL A 455 18.65 -5.44 15.50
N LEU A 456 18.87 -4.14 15.75
CA LEU A 456 19.28 -3.12 14.78
C LEU A 456 20.63 -2.53 15.16
N GLY A 457 21.35 -2.02 14.17
CA GLY A 457 22.58 -1.25 14.41
C GLY A 457 23.83 -2.12 14.54
N TYR A 458 24.83 -1.87 13.71
CA TYR A 458 26.17 -2.44 13.94
C TYR A 458 26.89 -1.73 15.10
N THR A 459 26.52 -0.48 15.31
CA THR A 459 26.82 0.33 16.49
C THR A 459 25.53 0.97 16.99
N ASP A 460 25.51 1.40 18.24
CA ASP A 460 24.42 2.14 18.88
C ASP A 460 23.97 3.39 18.07
N SER A 461 24.89 4.04 17.35
CA SER A 461 24.58 5.16 16.45
C SER A 461 23.88 4.77 15.14
N GLU A 462 23.65 3.48 14.92
CA GLU A 462 23.07 2.90 13.70
C GLU A 462 21.69 2.27 13.93
N GLU A 463 21.09 2.57 15.09
CA GLU A 463 19.74 2.17 15.45
C GLU A 463 18.69 3.15 14.89
N GLY A 464 18.60 3.21 13.57
CA GLY A 464 17.66 4.06 12.86
C GLY A 464 17.27 3.49 11.50
N ILE A 465 16.57 4.31 10.72
CA ILE A 465 16.30 4.04 9.30
C ILE A 465 16.86 5.16 8.44
N TRP A 466 17.22 4.82 7.21
CA TRP A 466 17.60 5.76 6.17
C TRP A 466 16.72 5.51 4.95
N TYR A 467 15.97 6.52 4.53
CA TYR A 467 15.02 6.42 3.43
C TYR A 467 15.33 7.49 2.38
N TRP A 468 14.92 7.23 1.15
CA TRP A 468 15.06 8.17 0.06
C TRP A 468 13.81 9.04 -0.02
N ASP A 469 13.99 10.36 -0.05
CA ASP A 469 12.90 11.34 -0.14
C ASP A 469 12.70 11.91 -1.56
N GLY A 470 13.55 11.49 -2.52
CA GLY A 470 13.56 12.03 -3.88
C GLY A 470 14.78 12.90 -4.19
N ASP A 471 15.42 13.46 -3.18
CA ASP A 471 16.59 14.32 -3.33
C ASP A 471 17.81 13.74 -2.61
N SER A 472 17.59 13.25 -1.39
CA SER A 472 18.64 12.75 -0.54
C SER A 472 18.21 11.58 0.34
N TYR A 473 19.19 10.97 1.00
CA TYR A 473 18.91 10.05 2.09
C TYR A 473 18.62 10.82 3.36
N GLU A 474 17.41 10.63 3.86
CA GLU A 474 16.94 11.19 5.11
C GLU A 474 16.96 10.14 6.22
N THR A 475 17.16 10.59 7.45
CA THR A 475 17.30 9.73 8.63
C THR A 475 16.07 9.86 9.52
N ALA A 476 15.64 8.76 10.14
CA ALA A 476 14.63 8.80 11.20
C ALA A 476 14.91 7.75 12.29
N ASN A 477 14.51 8.07 13.52
CA ASN A 477 14.64 7.20 14.70
C ASN A 477 13.45 7.38 15.67
N ASN A 478 13.58 6.92 16.92
CA ASN A 478 12.49 7.01 17.90
C ASN A 478 12.20 8.43 18.41
N GLY A 479 13.16 9.37 18.31
CA GLY A 479 13.01 10.77 18.71
C GLY A 479 12.43 11.67 17.60
N SER A 480 12.45 11.20 16.36
CA SER A 480 11.93 11.93 15.20
C SER A 480 10.44 12.25 15.29
N THR A 481 9.99 13.22 14.49
CA THR A 481 8.58 13.52 14.25
C THR A 481 7.82 12.29 13.74
N ALA A 482 6.49 12.32 13.84
CA ALA A 482 5.64 11.19 13.48
C ALA A 482 5.88 10.72 12.03
N LEU A 483 6.26 9.46 11.89
CA LEU A 483 6.60 8.88 10.60
C LEU A 483 5.97 7.50 10.32
N TRP A 484 5.40 7.35 9.12
CA TRP A 484 4.85 6.11 8.61
C TRP A 484 5.50 5.65 7.30
N ALA A 485 5.60 4.34 7.11
CA ALA A 485 5.96 3.74 5.83
C ALA A 485 4.69 3.32 5.07
N ALA A 486 4.46 3.92 3.90
CA ALA A 486 3.37 3.55 2.99
C ALA A 486 3.50 2.08 2.52
N PRO A 487 2.43 1.46 1.97
CA PRO A 487 2.50 0.12 1.40
C PRO A 487 3.64 -0.01 0.38
N GLY A 488 4.53 -0.99 0.60
CA GLY A 488 5.71 -1.20 -0.23
C GLY A 488 6.83 -0.17 -0.06
N GLN A 489 6.72 0.87 0.78
CA GLN A 489 7.82 1.82 0.98
C GLN A 489 9.05 1.11 1.55
N ALA A 490 10.22 1.36 0.97
CA ALA A 490 11.48 0.77 1.41
C ALA A 490 12.41 1.79 2.08
N PHE A 491 13.27 1.27 2.95
CA PHE A 491 14.26 2.01 3.72
C PHE A 491 15.40 1.07 4.11
N PHE A 492 16.58 1.65 4.32
CA PHE A 492 17.74 0.96 4.83
C PHE A 492 17.68 0.83 6.34
N VAL A 493 18.17 -0.31 6.83
CA VAL A 493 18.51 -0.55 8.24
C VAL A 493 19.91 -1.15 8.34
N SER A 494 20.59 -0.91 9.46
CA SER A 494 21.84 -1.58 9.76
C SER A 494 21.60 -2.90 10.47
N SER A 495 22.30 -3.94 10.07
CA SER A 495 22.38 -5.20 10.81
C SER A 495 23.38 -5.08 11.99
N PRO A 496 23.13 -5.75 13.12
CA PRO A 496 24.14 -5.91 14.16
C PRO A 496 25.23 -6.91 13.76
N VAL A 497 26.32 -6.93 14.54
CA VAL A 497 27.46 -7.84 14.33
C VAL A 497 26.97 -9.29 14.26
N GLY A 498 27.25 -9.99 13.15
CA GLY A 498 26.85 -11.38 12.96
C GLY A 498 25.41 -11.60 12.49
N GLY A 499 24.66 -10.54 12.18
CA GLY A 499 23.31 -10.64 11.63
C GLY A 499 22.20 -10.70 12.69
N SER A 500 20.95 -10.50 12.26
CA SER A 500 19.78 -10.60 13.15
C SER A 500 18.49 -10.96 12.39
N THR A 501 17.37 -10.95 13.10
CA THR A 501 16.03 -11.08 12.51
C THR A 501 15.21 -9.85 12.88
N PHE A 502 14.85 -9.08 11.86
CA PHE A 502 13.99 -7.91 11.97
C PHE A 502 12.53 -8.34 11.86
N SER A 503 11.65 -7.75 12.68
CA SER A 503 10.24 -8.13 12.75
C SER A 503 9.32 -6.95 12.43
N PHE A 504 8.46 -7.16 11.45
CA PHE A 504 7.29 -6.32 11.24
C PHE A 504 6.09 -6.93 11.95
N ARG A 505 5.51 -6.20 12.90
CA ARG A 505 4.48 -6.74 13.79
C ARG A 505 3.09 -6.21 13.46
N PRO A 506 2.04 -6.98 13.75
CA PRO A 506 0.66 -6.56 13.47
C PRO A 506 0.26 -5.29 14.23
N GLY A 507 0.91 -5.01 15.37
CA GLY A 507 0.68 -3.79 16.15
C GLY A 507 1.22 -2.53 15.47
N ASN A 508 2.16 -2.65 14.52
CA ASN A 508 2.70 -1.49 13.80
C ASN A 508 1.77 -1.02 12.68
N LEU A 509 0.78 -1.82 12.29
CA LEU A 509 -0.08 -1.51 11.15
C LEU A 509 -1.11 -0.44 11.50
N THR A 510 -1.30 0.50 10.58
CA THR A 510 -2.33 1.53 10.63
C THR A 510 -2.91 1.78 9.25
N THR A 511 -3.98 2.57 9.17
CA THR A 511 -4.68 2.89 7.92
C THR A 511 -4.47 4.34 7.54
N GLN A 512 -4.57 4.62 6.24
CA GLN A 512 -4.57 5.97 5.69
C GLN A 512 -5.56 6.90 6.40
N ALA A 513 -6.81 6.47 6.56
CA ALA A 513 -7.82 7.29 7.20
C ALA A 513 -7.51 7.56 8.68
N SER A 514 -6.86 6.62 9.37
CA SER A 514 -6.44 6.85 10.74
C SER A 514 -5.37 7.95 10.84
N ILE A 515 -4.39 7.96 9.92
CA ILE A 515 -3.33 8.98 9.89
C ILE A 515 -3.96 10.37 9.68
N VAL A 516 -4.87 10.48 8.71
CA VAL A 516 -5.60 11.74 8.44
C VAL A 516 -6.42 12.19 9.66
N SER A 517 -7.15 11.26 10.30
CA SER A 517 -7.96 11.58 11.48
C SER A 517 -7.13 11.94 12.73
N GLY A 518 -5.87 11.50 12.79
CA GLY A 518 -4.93 11.79 13.87
C GLY A 518 -4.34 13.20 13.82
N GLY A 519 -4.72 14.02 12.84
CA GLY A 519 -4.29 15.42 12.74
C GLY A 519 -3.08 15.65 11.83
N SER A 520 -2.52 14.61 11.20
CA SER A 520 -1.34 14.72 10.33
C SER A 520 -1.66 15.23 8.91
N GLY A 521 -2.94 15.47 8.58
CA GLY A 521 -3.40 16.24 7.42
C GLY A 521 -3.29 15.57 6.05
N THR A 522 -2.18 14.91 5.75
CA THR A 522 -1.92 14.23 4.50
C THR A 522 -1.18 12.94 4.84
N GLY A 523 -1.68 11.77 4.40
CA GLY A 523 -0.90 10.52 4.48
C GLY A 523 0.25 10.51 3.47
N ASP A 524 0.93 11.65 3.35
CA ASP A 524 1.97 11.99 2.40
C ASP A 524 3.33 11.96 3.09
N ASP A 525 4.36 11.88 2.26
CA ASP A 525 5.78 11.80 2.53
C ASP A 525 6.33 13.00 3.34
N PHE A 526 6.31 12.88 4.68
CA PHE A 526 7.21 13.64 5.57
C PHE A 526 7.02 15.17 5.56
N ILE A 527 6.21 15.70 6.52
CA ILE A 527 6.04 17.12 7.01
C ILE A 527 4.59 17.62 6.79
N SER A 528 3.81 18.27 7.69
CA SER A 528 3.97 18.88 9.01
C SER A 528 2.60 18.96 9.73
N GLY A 529 2.63 18.89 11.06
CA GLY A 529 1.57 19.35 11.95
C GLY A 529 2.02 19.42 13.42
N ASP A 530 3.25 19.89 13.68
CA ASP A 530 3.78 19.87 15.05
C ASP A 530 3.24 21.04 15.88
N MET A 531 2.57 20.71 16.99
CA MET A 531 2.29 21.67 18.05
C MET A 531 3.52 21.80 18.94
N MET A 532 3.81 23.01 19.46
CA MET A 532 4.76 23.15 20.55
C MET A 532 4.28 22.32 21.75
N GLU A 533 5.05 21.32 22.15
CA GLU A 533 4.85 20.56 23.38
C GLU A 533 5.73 21.17 24.48
N ASP A 534 5.20 21.29 25.69
CA ASP A 534 5.89 22.01 26.78
C ASP A 534 7.26 21.40 27.15
N ASN A 535 7.52 20.13 26.80
CA ASN A 535 8.72 19.36 27.16
C ASN A 535 9.43 18.70 25.96
N ARG A 536 9.23 19.21 24.75
CA ARG A 536 9.94 18.76 23.54
C ARG A 536 10.28 19.93 22.64
N GLY A 537 11.51 19.95 22.14
CA GLY A 537 11.99 20.97 21.20
C GLY A 537 12.68 20.34 20.00
N GLU A 538 12.64 21.05 18.88
CA GLU A 538 13.29 20.65 17.64
C GLU A 538 14.11 21.81 17.10
N LEU A 539 15.28 21.50 16.56
CA LEU A 539 16.14 22.45 15.86
C LEU A 539 16.81 21.73 14.69
N PHE A 540 16.41 22.07 13.46
CA PHE A 540 17.02 21.53 12.26
C PHE A 540 17.89 22.61 11.61
N ILE A 541 19.16 22.26 11.38
CA ILE A 541 20.13 23.14 10.74
C ILE A 541 20.33 22.66 9.32
N SER A 542 20.11 23.55 8.35
CA SER A 542 20.31 23.28 6.93
C SER A 542 21.59 23.92 6.42
N LEU A 543 22.25 23.24 5.48
CA LEU A 543 23.33 23.73 4.65
C LEU A 543 22.87 23.70 3.20
N ASN A 544 22.96 24.85 2.52
CA ASN A 544 22.71 24.96 1.08
C ASN A 544 24.01 25.33 0.34
N GLN A 545 24.37 24.55 -0.69
CA GLN A 545 25.44 24.87 -1.63
C GLN A 545 25.15 24.16 -2.97
N ASN A 546 25.26 24.87 -4.10
CA ASN A 546 25.05 24.33 -5.45
C ASN A 546 23.72 23.58 -5.63
N ASP A 547 22.62 24.15 -5.13
CA ASP A 547 21.28 23.55 -5.15
C ASP A 547 21.14 22.25 -4.32
N PHE A 548 22.18 21.80 -3.63
CA PHE A 548 22.08 20.74 -2.62
C PHE A 548 21.65 21.35 -1.29
N GLU A 549 20.51 20.90 -0.76
CA GLU A 549 20.12 21.15 0.62
C GLU A 549 20.40 19.91 1.47
N ARG A 550 21.13 20.09 2.56
CA ARG A 550 21.40 19.03 3.55
C ARG A 550 20.99 19.52 4.91
N ARG A 551 20.53 18.61 5.77
CA ARG A 551 20.13 18.96 7.13
C ARG A 551 20.66 17.99 8.17
N THR A 552 20.85 18.52 9.37
CA THR A 552 21.04 17.75 10.60
C THR A 552 19.95 18.14 11.58
N GLN A 553 19.47 17.17 12.36
CA GLN A 553 18.34 17.34 13.25
C GLN A 553 18.79 17.22 14.70
N VAL A 554 18.43 18.22 15.52
CA VAL A 554 18.61 18.17 16.97
C VAL A 554 17.24 18.11 17.63
N TYR A 555 17.02 17.09 18.45
CA TYR A 555 15.81 16.92 19.25
C TYR A 555 16.13 17.15 20.73
N PHE A 556 15.33 17.98 21.38
CA PHE A 556 15.39 18.22 22.82
C PHE A 556 14.29 17.42 23.51
N LEU A 557 14.67 16.40 24.29
CA LEU A 557 13.77 15.41 24.90
C LEU A 557 13.98 15.35 26.43
N GLU A 558 12.99 14.91 27.21
CA GLU A 558 13.10 14.82 28.68
C GLU A 558 14.15 13.80 29.17
N ASP A 559 14.29 12.68 28.47
CA ASP A 559 15.14 11.55 28.85
C ASP A 559 16.28 11.32 27.81
N ALA A 560 16.98 12.39 27.46
CA ALA A 560 18.17 12.37 26.59
C ALA A 560 19.39 12.96 27.32
N TYR A 561 20.59 12.64 26.85
CA TYR A 561 21.86 12.95 27.51
C TYR A 561 22.87 13.57 26.53
N ASP A 562 24.01 14.05 27.05
CA ASP A 562 25.07 14.65 26.21
C ASP A 562 25.96 13.60 25.52
N ASN A 563 25.93 12.36 26.01
CA ASN A 563 26.54 11.20 25.39
C ASN A 563 25.56 10.49 24.45
N LEU A 564 26.04 9.45 23.76
CA LEU A 564 25.24 8.72 22.78
C LEU A 564 23.98 8.09 23.41
N ASP A 565 22.82 8.43 22.86
CA ASP A 565 21.51 7.87 23.19
C ASP A 565 21.09 6.82 22.14
N SER A 566 21.27 5.53 22.44
CA SER A 566 20.90 4.42 21.53
C SER A 566 19.43 4.50 21.09
N GLY A 567 19.21 4.46 19.78
CA GLY A 567 17.88 4.52 19.17
C GLY A 567 17.25 5.92 19.10
N TYR A 568 17.95 6.96 19.59
CA TYR A 568 17.56 8.38 19.58
C TYR A 568 18.63 9.30 18.96
N ASP A 569 19.89 8.86 18.94
CA ASP A 569 20.94 9.39 18.10
C ASP A 569 21.13 8.51 16.86
N THR A 570 21.40 9.11 15.72
CA THR A 570 21.61 8.34 14.49
C THR A 570 22.64 9.00 13.58
N ARG A 571 23.59 8.18 13.12
CA ARG A 571 24.65 8.61 12.20
C ARG A 571 24.12 9.02 10.84
N THR A 572 24.92 9.81 10.13
CA THR A 572 24.74 10.05 8.69
C THR A 572 24.84 8.74 7.90
N PHE A 573 24.04 8.63 6.83
CA PHE A 573 24.08 7.47 5.94
C PHE A 573 25.41 7.45 5.17
N PRO A 574 26.24 6.39 5.27
CA PRO A 574 27.60 6.42 4.74
C PRO A 574 27.71 6.12 3.24
N MET A 575 26.72 6.49 2.42
CA MET A 575 26.75 6.23 0.97
C MET A 575 27.11 7.50 0.17
N ASN A 576 28.34 7.52 -0.34
CA ASN A 576 28.93 8.28 -1.47
C ASN A 576 28.59 9.77 -1.72
N ASP A 577 27.83 10.44 -0.86
CA ASP A 577 27.34 11.81 -1.08
C ASP A 577 27.72 12.76 0.07
N ASN A 578 29.03 12.92 0.28
CA ASN A 578 29.59 13.68 1.41
C ASN A 578 30.31 14.97 0.99
N ALA A 579 30.25 15.37 -0.29
CA ALA A 579 30.95 16.57 -0.77
C ALA A 579 30.38 17.85 -0.16
N THR A 580 29.06 17.89 0.00
CA THR A 580 28.33 18.91 0.76
C THR A 580 27.52 18.19 1.82
N SER A 581 27.80 18.44 3.10
CA SER A 581 27.07 17.80 4.21
C SER A 581 27.15 18.63 5.49
N VAL A 582 26.09 18.60 6.28
CA VAL A 582 26.04 19.17 7.64
C VAL A 582 25.62 18.07 8.61
N PHE A 583 26.27 18.03 9.77
CA PHE A 583 26.05 17.01 10.80
C PHE A 583 26.49 17.55 12.16
N THR A 584 26.05 16.92 13.25
CA THR A 584 26.54 17.26 14.60
C THR A 584 27.52 16.21 15.13
N ARG A 585 28.13 16.53 16.28
CA ARG A 585 28.87 15.59 17.14
C ARG A 585 28.26 15.53 18.52
N LEU A 586 28.49 14.41 19.20
CA LEU A 586 28.17 14.27 20.61
C LEU A 586 28.82 15.40 21.43
N VAL A 587 28.05 15.96 22.36
CA VAL A 587 28.51 17.03 23.25
C VAL A 587 29.50 16.46 24.27
N GLU A 588 29.22 15.25 24.77
CA GLU A 588 30.10 14.48 25.64
C GLU A 588 30.43 13.11 25.03
N GLY A 589 31.67 12.66 25.18
CA GLY A 589 32.05 11.30 24.77
C GLY A 589 32.15 11.08 23.26
N ASP A 590 32.35 12.14 22.46
CA ASP A 590 32.53 12.04 20.99
C ASP A 590 33.56 10.97 20.61
N GLN A 591 33.12 10.01 19.79
CA GLN A 591 33.94 8.93 19.23
C GLN A 591 34.29 9.16 17.75
N GLY A 592 33.99 10.35 17.22
CA GLY A 592 34.22 10.68 15.82
C GLY A 592 33.13 10.16 14.88
N VAL A 593 31.88 10.03 15.35
CA VAL A 593 30.71 9.64 14.54
C VAL A 593 29.94 10.88 14.10
N ASP A 594 29.68 11.03 12.79
CA ASP A 594 28.91 12.14 12.22
C ASP A 594 27.43 11.85 12.42
N LEU A 595 26.71 12.70 13.16
CA LEU A 595 25.29 12.48 13.47
C LEU A 595 24.39 13.27 12.52
N SER A 596 23.41 12.58 11.93
CA SER A 596 22.29 13.20 11.21
C SER A 596 21.16 13.56 12.17
N ILE A 597 21.02 12.78 13.25
CA ILE A 597 20.10 13.06 14.35
C ILE A 597 20.88 13.01 15.65
N GLN A 598 20.74 14.06 16.47
CA GLN A 598 21.22 14.09 17.84
C GLN A 598 20.08 14.45 18.81
N SER A 599 19.93 13.70 19.88
CA SER A 599 19.03 13.97 20.98
C SER A 599 19.80 14.60 22.15
N LEU A 600 19.20 15.58 22.82
CA LEU A 600 19.78 16.28 23.96
C LEU A 600 18.71 16.55 25.02
N ALA A 601 19.12 16.75 26.27
CA ALA A 601 18.20 17.04 27.37
C ALA A 601 17.44 18.37 27.16
N TYR A 602 16.11 18.33 27.19
CA TYR A 602 15.25 19.52 27.07
C TYR A 602 15.51 20.53 28.18
N SER A 603 15.78 20.07 29.41
CA SER A 603 16.06 20.93 30.57
C SER A 603 17.34 21.75 30.44
N GLU A 604 18.22 21.41 29.51
CA GLU A 604 19.55 22.01 29.38
C GLU A 604 19.68 22.89 28.13
N MET A 605 18.60 23.08 27.38
CA MET A 605 18.58 23.78 26.09
C MET A 605 19.14 25.22 26.12
N TRP A 606 19.03 25.93 27.25
CA TRP A 606 19.49 27.31 27.40
C TRP A 606 20.98 27.48 27.72
N ASP A 607 21.74 26.39 27.76
CA ASP A 607 23.20 26.41 27.96
C ASP A 607 23.87 25.28 27.16
N LYS A 608 23.50 25.15 25.88
CA LYS A 608 24.10 24.16 24.97
C LYS A 608 25.07 24.79 23.99
N VAL A 609 26.20 24.09 23.82
CA VAL A 609 27.17 24.30 22.75
C VAL A 609 27.29 23.00 21.97
N ILE A 610 26.71 22.97 20.77
CA ILE A 610 26.63 21.77 19.93
C ILE A 610 27.67 21.90 18.82
N PRO A 611 28.66 20.99 18.72
CA PRO A 611 29.62 21.03 17.62
C PRO A 611 28.93 20.72 16.29
N LEU A 612 29.19 21.57 15.29
CA LEU A 612 28.64 21.43 13.94
C LEU A 612 29.77 21.09 12.97
N GLY A 613 29.62 19.98 12.26
CA GLY A 613 30.50 19.55 11.19
C GLY A 613 29.97 19.98 9.83
N ILE A 614 30.86 20.48 8.98
CA ILE A 614 30.53 20.98 7.64
C ILE A 614 31.55 20.45 6.65
N ASN A 615 31.07 19.74 5.63
CA ASN A 615 31.79 19.51 4.40
C ASN A 615 31.18 20.42 3.33
N ALA A 616 32.01 21.22 2.66
CA ALA A 616 31.58 22.14 1.61
C ALA A 616 32.73 22.42 0.65
N LEU A 617 32.42 22.68 -0.62
CA LEU A 617 33.41 22.96 -1.65
C LEU A 617 33.95 24.40 -1.52
N GLY A 618 35.26 24.56 -1.77
CA GLY A 618 35.93 25.84 -1.79
C GLY A 618 35.65 26.64 -3.07
N GLY A 619 35.55 27.96 -2.94
CA GLY A 619 35.34 28.89 -4.05
C GLY A 619 33.87 29.13 -4.41
N GLU A 620 32.94 28.49 -3.71
CA GLU A 620 31.49 28.62 -3.91
C GLU A 620 30.82 29.08 -2.61
N GLU A 621 29.72 29.82 -2.74
CA GLU A 621 28.96 30.31 -1.59
C GLU A 621 28.19 29.15 -0.95
N MET A 622 28.21 29.11 0.38
CA MET A 622 27.38 28.22 1.19
C MET A 622 26.55 29.04 2.17
N THR A 623 25.34 28.57 2.46
CA THR A 623 24.43 29.19 3.43
C THR A 623 24.06 28.19 4.51
N ILE A 624 24.22 28.60 5.78
CA ILE A 624 23.76 27.85 6.95
C ILE A 624 22.55 28.57 7.54
N SER A 625 21.46 27.85 7.74
CA SER A 625 20.19 28.40 8.22
C SER A 625 19.47 27.42 9.16
N ILE A 626 18.41 27.91 9.81
CA ILE A 626 17.45 27.06 10.53
C ILE A 626 16.28 26.77 9.59
N SER A 627 16.13 25.51 9.18
CA SER A 627 15.01 25.09 8.32
C SER A 627 13.75 24.78 9.12
N HIS A 628 13.89 24.37 10.38
CA HIS A 628 12.75 24.08 11.26
C HIS A 628 13.12 24.26 12.74
N ARG A 629 12.18 24.76 13.54
CA ARG A 629 12.32 24.76 15.00
C ARG A 629 10.99 24.82 15.75
N THR A 630 11.00 24.26 16.95
CA THR A 630 9.92 24.39 17.96
C THR A 630 10.42 24.91 19.30
N THR A 631 11.61 25.53 19.32
CA THR A 631 12.25 26.09 20.52
C THR A 631 11.48 27.27 21.13
N PRO A 632 11.59 27.52 22.45
CA PRO A 632 11.03 28.67 23.14
C PRO A 632 11.42 30.03 22.52
N ALA A 633 10.53 31.01 22.66
CA ALA A 633 10.69 32.33 22.01
C ALA A 633 11.78 33.21 22.62
N ASP A 634 12.17 32.94 23.87
CA ASP A 634 13.24 33.64 24.59
C ASP A 634 14.62 33.00 24.40
N LEU A 635 14.71 31.90 23.65
CA LEU A 635 15.96 31.25 23.31
C LEU A 635 16.58 31.86 22.05
N ASN A 636 17.82 32.31 22.15
CA ASN A 636 18.65 32.70 21.03
C ASN A 636 19.48 31.50 20.52
N ILE A 637 19.72 31.46 19.21
CA ILE A 637 20.48 30.39 18.56
C ILE A 637 21.57 31.05 17.71
N TYR A 638 22.82 30.96 18.18
CA TYR A 638 23.98 31.53 17.49
C TYR A 638 24.82 30.47 16.81
N LEU A 639 25.23 30.73 15.58
CA LEU A 639 26.32 30.04 14.93
C LEU A 639 27.64 30.77 15.23
N GLU A 640 28.54 30.08 15.93
CA GLU A 640 29.94 30.50 16.07
C GLU A 640 30.73 30.01 14.86
N ASP A 641 31.53 30.90 14.28
CA ASP A 641 32.64 30.56 13.41
C ASP A 641 33.94 30.91 14.13
N THR A 642 34.70 29.91 14.56
CA THR A 642 35.93 30.11 15.35
C THR A 642 37.10 30.63 14.51
N GLU A 643 37.04 30.48 13.18
CA GLU A 643 38.11 30.94 12.28
C GLU A 643 37.94 32.43 11.96
N GLU A 644 36.71 32.87 11.67
CA GLU A 644 36.39 34.29 11.46
C GLU A 644 36.16 35.04 12.80
N GLY A 645 35.95 34.32 13.90
CA GLY A 645 35.69 34.89 15.22
C GLY A 645 34.32 35.58 15.31
N THR A 646 33.32 35.08 14.58
CA THR A 646 31.99 35.69 14.47
C THR A 646 30.92 34.88 15.18
N MET A 647 29.95 35.58 15.79
CA MET A 647 28.73 34.99 16.34
C MET A 647 27.53 35.50 15.55
N THR A 648 26.83 34.61 14.83
CA THR A 648 25.69 34.98 13.99
C THR A 648 24.41 34.44 14.60
N ASN A 649 23.47 35.32 14.97
CA ASN A 649 22.15 34.89 15.43
C ASN A 649 21.33 34.37 14.23
N LEU A 650 21.15 33.06 14.15
CA LEU A 650 20.41 32.41 13.05
C LEU A 650 18.90 32.75 13.07
N LEU A 651 18.42 33.40 14.13
CA LEU A 651 17.05 33.92 14.20
C LEU A 651 16.89 35.28 13.50
N ASP A 652 17.98 36.04 13.38
CA ASP A 652 17.99 37.37 12.75
C ASP A 652 18.36 37.29 11.25
N GLY A 653 19.07 36.24 10.84
CA GLY A 653 19.38 35.95 9.44
C GLY A 653 20.34 34.77 9.26
N ASP A 654 20.44 34.30 8.02
CA ASP A 654 21.30 33.17 7.66
C ASP A 654 22.79 33.54 7.71
N TYR A 655 23.64 32.55 7.95
CA TYR A 655 25.09 32.70 7.83
C TYR A 655 25.56 32.33 6.43
N VAL A 656 26.30 33.24 5.78
CA VAL A 656 26.78 33.07 4.41
C VAL A 656 28.30 33.14 4.41
N LEU A 657 28.94 32.16 3.77
CA LEU A 657 30.39 32.06 3.64
C LEU A 657 30.77 31.61 2.23
N THR A 658 31.87 32.14 1.70
CA THR A 658 32.55 31.58 0.52
C THR A 658 33.91 31.05 0.96
N PRO A 659 34.06 29.74 1.24
CA PRO A 659 35.31 29.17 1.72
C PRO A 659 36.43 29.33 0.68
N ALA A 660 37.65 29.69 1.09
CA ALA A 660 38.78 29.80 0.18
C ALA A 660 39.33 28.43 -0.29
N SER A 661 39.01 27.38 0.44
CA SER A 661 39.32 25.97 0.19
C SER A 661 38.20 25.09 0.70
N ASP A 662 38.16 23.83 0.28
CA ASP A 662 37.18 22.85 0.78
C ASP A 662 37.19 22.81 2.31
N LEU A 663 36.00 22.87 2.91
CA LEU A 663 35.78 22.63 4.33
C LEU A 663 35.58 21.15 4.55
N SER A 664 36.13 20.62 5.64
CA SER A 664 35.95 19.23 6.01
C SER A 664 35.92 19.02 7.51
N GLY A 665 34.85 18.37 7.98
CA GLY A 665 34.71 17.93 9.35
C GLY A 665 34.28 19.01 10.34
N VAL A 666 34.74 18.84 11.59
CA VAL A 666 34.26 19.57 12.78
C VAL A 666 35.35 20.49 13.34
N GLY A 667 34.98 21.39 14.24
CA GLY A 667 35.91 22.22 15.03
C GLY A 667 35.94 23.70 14.63
N ARG A 668 35.36 24.06 13.48
CA ARG A 668 35.16 25.46 13.09
C ARG A 668 33.83 26.04 13.57
N PHE A 669 32.75 25.27 13.43
CA PHE A 669 31.40 25.75 13.66
C PHE A 669 30.77 25.14 14.92
N PHE A 670 30.05 25.97 15.68
CA PHE A 670 29.31 25.55 16.87
C PHE A 670 27.96 26.26 16.93
N ILE A 671 26.92 25.56 17.39
CA ILE A 671 25.63 26.14 17.71
C ILE A 671 25.58 26.44 19.21
N HIS A 672 25.39 27.70 19.57
CA HIS A 672 25.21 28.16 20.95
C HIS A 672 23.74 28.48 21.19
N MET A 673 23.17 27.88 22.22
CA MET A 673 21.77 28.08 22.60
C MET A 673 21.73 28.72 23.98
N THR A 674 21.18 29.93 24.07
CA THR A 674 21.22 30.74 25.30
C THR A 674 20.05 31.71 25.40
N ALA A 675 19.65 32.07 26.63
CA ALA A 675 18.71 33.18 26.86
C ALA A 675 19.34 34.56 26.61
N ASP A 676 20.66 34.67 26.73
CA ASP A 676 21.36 35.95 26.70
C ASP A 676 21.66 36.39 25.26
N THR A 677 21.71 37.70 25.02
CA THR A 677 22.12 38.24 23.72
C THR A 677 23.65 38.27 23.62
N MET A 678 24.21 37.52 22.68
CA MET A 678 25.64 37.54 22.37
C MET A 678 25.91 38.62 21.31
N SER A 679 26.97 39.42 21.49
CA SER A 679 27.37 40.42 20.49
C SER A 679 28.85 40.24 20.12
N ASN A 680 29.23 40.66 18.91
CA ASN A 680 30.61 40.56 18.35
C ASN A 680 31.73 41.25 19.18
N GLY A 681 31.46 41.66 20.42
CA GLY A 681 32.45 42.23 21.35
C GLY A 681 32.61 41.48 22.68
N GLU A 682 31.76 40.50 22.98
CA GLU A 682 31.82 39.74 24.24
C GLU A 682 31.93 38.24 23.96
N VAL A 683 33.16 37.79 23.70
CA VAL A 683 33.50 36.37 23.76
C VAL A 683 33.85 36.05 25.20
N SER A 684 32.88 35.58 25.99
CA SER A 684 33.16 34.89 27.25
C SER A 684 33.35 33.40 26.96
N THR A 685 34.49 33.02 26.38
CA THR A 685 34.89 31.62 26.40
C THR A 685 35.18 31.24 27.86
N SER A 686 34.43 30.29 28.40
CA SER A 686 34.64 29.65 29.71
C SER A 686 35.94 28.81 29.79
N MET A 687 36.95 29.14 28.98
CA MET A 687 38.24 28.47 28.93
C MET A 687 39.31 29.14 29.81
N LEU A 688 38.97 30.17 30.59
CA LEU A 688 39.89 30.83 31.54
C LEU A 688 39.49 30.50 32.99
N ASN A 689 40.31 29.70 33.67
CA ASN A 689 40.23 29.54 35.12
C ASN A 689 41.24 30.45 35.81
N ALA A 690 40.78 31.31 36.72
CA ALA A 690 41.64 32.15 37.55
C ALA A 690 41.45 31.79 39.02
N TYR A 691 42.52 31.37 39.69
CA TYR A 691 42.48 31.03 41.11
C TYR A 691 43.72 31.56 41.84
N LYS A 692 43.57 31.81 43.15
CA LYS A 692 44.62 32.26 44.05
C LYS A 692 44.76 31.28 45.20
N GLU A 693 45.91 30.62 45.29
CA GLU A 693 46.21 29.79 46.46
C GLU A 693 46.39 30.65 47.72
N ILE A 694 46.02 30.09 48.87
CA ILE A 694 45.92 30.78 50.17
C ILE A 694 47.24 31.45 50.61
N ASP A 695 48.40 30.97 50.13
CA ASP A 695 49.73 31.51 50.46
C ASP A 695 50.54 31.96 49.23
N ALA A 696 49.91 32.10 48.06
CA ALA A 696 50.56 32.63 46.86
C ALA A 696 50.47 34.16 46.79
N SER A 697 51.58 34.79 46.39
CA SER A 697 51.66 36.22 46.07
C SER A 697 51.37 36.52 44.59
N TYR A 698 50.88 35.53 43.85
CA TYR A 698 50.47 35.62 42.46
C TYR A 698 49.10 34.94 42.26
N ILE A 699 48.42 35.26 41.17
CA ILE A 699 47.18 34.62 40.72
C ILE A 699 47.58 33.73 39.54
N THR A 700 47.11 32.49 39.52
CA THR A 700 47.31 31.58 38.39
C THR A 700 46.11 31.70 37.47
N ILE A 701 46.37 31.89 36.18
CA ILE A 701 45.38 31.91 35.12
C ILE A 701 45.73 30.76 34.17
N GLU A 702 44.81 29.80 34.01
CA GLU A 702 44.97 28.61 33.16
C GLU A 702 43.88 28.59 32.08
N GLY A 703 44.29 28.35 30.82
CA GLY A 703 43.42 28.34 29.65
C GLY A 703 44.21 28.33 28.34
N LEU A 704 43.67 27.70 27.28
CA LEU A 704 44.27 27.68 25.95
C LEU A 704 44.10 29.05 25.27
N ALA A 705 45.17 29.85 25.24
CA ALA A 705 45.22 31.08 24.48
C ALA A 705 45.51 30.77 23.01
N THR A 706 44.46 30.61 22.20
CA THR A 706 44.57 30.62 20.74
C THR A 706 43.66 31.70 20.18
N GLN A 707 43.97 32.96 20.49
CA GLN A 707 43.45 34.11 19.72
C GLN A 707 44.53 35.19 19.58
N SER A 708 44.50 35.88 18.44
CA SER A 708 45.47 36.87 17.97
C SER A 708 45.27 38.29 18.51
N ASN A 709 44.33 38.50 19.44
CA ASN A 709 43.97 39.82 19.97
C ASN A 709 44.23 39.96 21.49
N GLU A 710 44.55 41.18 21.93
CA GLU A 710 44.89 41.54 23.33
C GLU A 710 43.78 41.17 24.33
N THR A 711 44.09 40.28 25.28
CA THR A 711 43.26 40.05 26.49
C THR A 711 43.65 41.04 27.58
N LYS A 712 42.73 41.91 28.00
CA LYS A 712 42.94 42.85 29.13
C LYS A 712 42.29 42.31 30.39
N VAL A 713 43.12 41.93 31.36
CA VAL A 713 42.70 41.59 32.73
C VAL A 713 42.89 42.83 33.60
N SER A 714 41.81 43.32 34.25
CA SER A 714 41.90 44.35 35.28
C SER A 714 41.73 43.71 36.65
N LEU A 715 42.67 43.99 37.56
CA LEU A 715 42.63 43.60 38.97
C LEU A 715 42.08 44.70 39.86
#